data_AF-A0A9J7BMW1-F1
#
_entry.id   AF-A0A9J7BMW1-F1
#
_cell.length_a   1.000
_cell.length_b   1.000
_cell.length_c   1.000
_cell.angle_alpha   90.00
_cell.angle_beta   90.00
_cell.angle_gamma   90.00
#
_symmetry.space_group_name_H-M   'P 1'
#
loop_
_entity.id
_entity.type
_entity.pdbx_description
1 polymer ?
#
loop_
_entity_poly.entity_id
_entity_poly.type
_entity_poly.pdbx_seq_one_letter_code
_entity_poly.pdbx_strand_id
1 'polypeptide(L)'
;MTLLAAATLWTGRVRAGQEQQSPLVKMPDGSEFLPEYARQPSMFRPATEAPNNILIDAPVNGTIYPPDVIAPQFKWRDNNPAATVWRVEINFGGKGKPIRVSSDGEKLKIPEVDASLSGYVPPTLSPEEQQMHAWRPDVKMWEEIKKRSTGVKAMVTISGYAAEKSAQPVSSAQATFETSRDAVGAPIFYRNVPLIPPQEGTTQRGVIKPLPDSVLPKIRWELRYINETHNHLMMTNLPTCGNCHSFSRDGKVMGIDVDGPANDKGLYALTPLNKVTTISNDYLVRWSAFSEEGGQKRFGFMSQVSPDGKYVVNSIDVPRAKGMRVVDRLYNGFYPYYGFGQVFYPTRGVLAWYSKESGKLQTLPGADDPNFVQTSAFWSPDGKWLIFSRATASNPYPAGYKRSLYANDPNETQVQYDLYRIPFNNGKGGVAEPVRGASDNGMSNNFPKVSPDGKWIVFVRCKNGLLMRPDSRLYIVPFEGGEARALESNLPVMNSWHSWSPNGKWLVFSSKSPSFYTRMYLTHIDEQGHASPPVEVENATASNRAVNIPEFLNIGANDLDHIETPAIDYYREFDTAQQLQDEAKYAEAIPAWKVAAAKDPTDARPFNNLGVALAAMGQFDDAIDAYKRSLTINPESSQTHNNFGSALAEAGRLDEAMENIRTAIELNPDNGAAHVNLGHMLEVRGGAREEAKAELRKGIELAPKLSDGHNVYGVILAREGQMDEAIAELQTAVDLAPRSAECQFNLGRAMAASNRFADAVPHFEAAASLTGGKEPAILQMLAGIYSDTGQYAKAVDVAQRALDIAEQRNDRELAQQLRANLSRYRSQMQTGQQ
;
A
#
# COMPACT_ATOMS: atom_id res chain seq x y z
N MET A 1 -34.42 59.95 -2.01
CA MET A 1 -34.95 59.61 -0.67
C MET A 1 -34.69 58.14 -0.41
N THR A 2 -33.66 57.92 0.40
CA THR A 2 -33.32 56.85 1.35
C THR A 2 -34.28 55.66 1.62
N LEU A 3 -33.65 54.47 1.77
CA LEU A 3 -33.87 53.36 2.74
C LEU A 3 -35.13 52.46 2.63
N LEU A 4 -34.95 51.15 2.43
CA LEU A 4 -34.71 50.14 3.48
C LEU A 4 -34.43 48.72 2.91
N ALA A 5 -33.64 47.94 3.64
CA ALA A 5 -33.07 46.65 3.28
C ALA A 5 -34.00 45.45 3.55
N ALA A 6 -33.84 44.38 2.74
CA ALA A 6 -34.22 43.02 3.11
C ALA A 6 -33.10 42.06 2.68
N ALA A 7 -32.40 41.52 3.67
CA ALA A 7 -31.39 40.49 3.51
C ALA A 7 -32.07 39.11 3.47
N THR A 8 -31.98 38.42 2.34
CA THR A 8 -32.38 37.02 2.20
C THR A 8 -31.17 36.13 2.43
N LEU A 9 -31.19 35.38 3.53
CA LEU A 9 -30.18 34.39 3.90
C LEU A 9 -30.06 33.31 2.81
N TRP A 10 -28.87 33.25 2.21
CA TRP A 10 -28.40 32.20 1.32
C TRP A 10 -28.27 30.88 2.08
N THR A 11 -29.17 29.93 1.83
CA THR A 11 -28.91 28.51 2.05
C THR A 11 -28.01 28.03 0.91
N GLY A 12 -26.73 27.85 1.17
CA GLY A 12 -25.75 27.35 0.20
C GLY A 12 -26.10 25.92 -0.26
N ARG A 13 -26.77 25.80 -1.42
CA ARG A 13 -26.75 24.58 -2.22
C ARG A 13 -25.36 24.47 -2.86
N VAL A 14 -24.48 23.67 -2.26
CA VAL A 14 -23.30 23.17 -2.99
C VAL A 14 -23.84 22.27 -4.10
N ARG A 15 -23.61 22.64 -5.36
CA ARG A 15 -23.90 21.79 -6.53
C ARG A 15 -23.02 20.55 -6.45
N ALA A 16 -23.59 19.43 -5.99
CA ALA A 16 -23.01 18.10 -6.12
C ALA A 16 -23.15 17.64 -7.58
N GLY A 17 -22.12 17.88 -8.38
CA GLY A 17 -21.99 17.39 -9.75
C GLY A 17 -21.28 16.03 -9.83
N GLN A 18 -21.66 15.07 -8.99
CA GLN A 18 -21.19 13.68 -9.09
C GLN A 18 -22.39 12.75 -8.87
N GLU A 19 -22.60 11.82 -9.81
CA GLU A 19 -23.56 10.71 -9.64
C GLU A 19 -23.30 10.06 -8.27
N GLN A 20 -24.28 10.10 -7.38
CA GLN A 20 -24.22 9.34 -6.13
C GLN A 20 -24.05 7.87 -6.51
N GLN A 21 -22.94 7.24 -6.09
CA GLN A 21 -22.82 5.78 -6.20
C GLN A 21 -24.01 5.15 -5.47
N SER A 22 -24.82 4.41 -6.22
CA SER A 22 -25.93 3.65 -5.67
C SER A 22 -25.38 2.66 -4.64
N PRO A 23 -26.00 2.52 -3.45
CA PRO A 23 -25.62 1.47 -2.51
C PRO A 23 -25.99 0.06 -3.02
N LEU A 24 -26.67 -0.04 -4.17
CA LEU A 24 -27.07 -1.28 -4.81
C LEU A 24 -25.89 -1.96 -5.51
N VAL A 25 -25.74 -3.26 -5.25
CA VAL A 25 -24.83 -4.15 -5.97
C VAL A 25 -25.50 -4.55 -7.28
N LYS A 26 -24.84 -4.26 -8.40
CA LYS A 26 -25.24 -4.72 -9.74
C LYS A 26 -24.71 -6.12 -10.00
N MET A 27 -25.61 -7.04 -10.31
CA MET A 27 -25.29 -8.43 -10.65
C MET A 27 -25.01 -8.56 -12.16
N PRO A 28 -24.30 -9.62 -12.60
CA PRO A 28 -23.99 -9.83 -14.02
C PRO A 28 -25.22 -9.99 -14.93
N ASP A 29 -26.38 -10.37 -14.36
CA ASP A 29 -27.65 -10.49 -15.06
C ASP A 29 -28.44 -9.16 -15.15
N GLY A 30 -27.85 -8.06 -14.67
CA GLY A 30 -28.45 -6.73 -14.65
C GLY A 30 -29.39 -6.47 -13.47
N SER A 31 -29.61 -7.45 -12.59
CA SER A 31 -30.38 -7.23 -11.37
C SER A 31 -29.59 -6.40 -10.34
N GLU A 32 -30.31 -5.66 -9.50
CA GLU A 32 -29.74 -4.83 -8.44
C GLU A 32 -30.26 -5.28 -7.07
N PHE A 33 -29.36 -5.37 -6.09
CA PHE A 33 -29.70 -5.76 -4.73
C PHE A 33 -28.93 -4.93 -3.70
N LEU A 34 -29.56 -4.61 -2.58
CA LEU A 34 -28.91 -3.97 -1.42
C LEU A 34 -28.55 -5.03 -0.37
N PRO A 35 -27.25 -5.32 -0.13
CA PRO A 35 -26.83 -6.19 0.97
C PRO A 35 -27.51 -5.81 2.28
N GLU A 36 -27.88 -6.79 3.10
CA GLU A 36 -28.62 -6.53 4.34
C GLU A 36 -27.86 -5.55 5.26
N TYR A 37 -26.55 -5.72 5.39
CA TYR A 37 -25.69 -4.80 6.14
C TYR A 37 -25.56 -3.40 5.51
N ALA A 38 -25.85 -3.27 4.21
CA ALA A 38 -25.79 -2.01 3.47
C ALA A 38 -27.05 -1.17 3.66
N ARG A 39 -28.13 -1.77 4.18
CA ARG A 39 -29.26 -1.05 4.79
C ARG A 39 -28.75 -0.50 6.11
N GLN A 40 -28.15 0.70 6.12
CA GLN A 40 -27.53 1.32 7.30
C GLN A 40 -28.34 1.01 8.58
N PRO A 41 -27.88 0.08 9.43
CA PRO A 41 -28.59 -0.21 10.66
C PRO A 41 -28.30 0.94 11.58
N SER A 42 -29.35 1.65 11.98
CA SER A 42 -29.25 2.59 13.08
C SER A 42 -28.64 1.87 14.28
N MET A 43 -27.66 2.47 14.96
CA MET A 43 -27.25 1.99 16.28
C MET A 43 -28.37 2.15 17.31
N PHE A 44 -29.42 2.89 16.94
CA PHE A 44 -30.52 3.28 17.78
C PHE A 44 -31.74 2.41 17.54
N ARG A 45 -32.50 2.13 18.60
CA ARG A 45 -33.75 1.36 18.50
C ARG A 45 -34.80 2.12 17.68
N PRO A 46 -35.71 1.44 16.97
CA PRO A 46 -36.84 2.09 16.30
C PRO A 46 -37.65 2.91 17.32
N ALA A 47 -38.04 4.12 16.93
CA ALA A 47 -38.73 5.02 17.85
C ALA A 47 -40.14 4.51 18.23
N THR A 48 -40.70 3.59 17.44
CA THR A 48 -41.94 2.85 17.72
C THR A 48 -41.85 1.92 18.94
N GLU A 49 -40.64 1.63 19.41
CA GLU A 49 -40.41 0.81 20.61
C GLU A 49 -40.27 1.65 21.89
N ALA A 50 -40.46 2.97 21.83
CA ALA A 50 -40.36 3.85 23.00
C ALA A 50 -41.64 3.75 23.87
N PRO A 51 -41.58 3.16 25.07
CA PRO A 51 -42.77 2.96 25.91
C PRO A 51 -43.43 4.27 26.39
N ASN A 52 -42.68 5.39 26.41
CA ASN A 52 -43.11 6.70 26.92
C ASN A 52 -42.89 7.85 25.91
N ASN A 53 -42.84 7.56 24.61
CA ASN A 53 -42.57 8.49 23.51
C ASN A 53 -41.15 9.11 23.46
N ILE A 54 -40.35 9.10 24.53
CA ILE A 54 -38.91 9.45 24.50
C ILE A 54 -38.03 8.20 24.55
N LEU A 55 -36.97 8.20 23.74
CA LEU A 55 -35.84 7.28 23.85
C LEU A 55 -34.55 8.07 24.12
N ILE A 56 -33.82 7.71 25.18
CA ILE A 56 -32.49 8.26 25.45
C ILE A 56 -31.46 7.40 24.73
N ASP A 57 -30.84 7.98 23.72
CA ASP A 57 -29.85 7.33 22.85
C ASP A 57 -28.43 7.44 23.42
N ALA A 58 -28.13 8.50 24.17
CA ALA A 58 -26.90 8.64 24.94
C ALA A 58 -27.12 9.53 26.19
N PRO A 59 -26.65 9.14 27.39
CA PRO A 59 -26.11 7.82 27.72
C PRO A 59 -27.20 6.74 27.64
N VAL A 60 -26.81 5.53 27.27
CA VAL A 60 -27.67 4.35 27.42
C VAL A 60 -27.55 3.81 28.85
N ASN A 61 -28.51 2.99 29.28
CA ASN A 61 -28.49 2.44 30.63
C ASN A 61 -27.20 1.66 30.92
N GLY A 62 -26.50 2.02 32.00
CA GLY A 62 -25.27 1.38 32.43
C GLY A 62 -24.00 1.94 31.80
N THR A 63 -24.06 3.04 31.03
CA THR A 63 -22.86 3.70 30.51
C THR A 63 -21.88 4.07 31.64
N ILE A 64 -20.60 3.77 31.44
CA ILE A 64 -19.51 4.16 32.33
C ILE A 64 -18.60 5.13 31.58
N TYR A 65 -18.47 6.36 32.06
CA TYR A 65 -17.57 7.37 31.49
C TYR A 65 -16.20 7.36 32.17
N PRO A 66 -15.09 7.48 31.42
CA PRO A 66 -13.79 7.73 32.02
C PRO A 66 -13.76 9.08 32.77
N PRO A 67 -13.04 9.19 33.90
CA PRO A 67 -12.90 10.46 34.61
C PRO A 67 -12.17 11.54 33.79
N ASP A 68 -11.35 11.13 32.83
CA ASP A 68 -10.58 11.96 31.92
C ASP A 68 -11.29 12.23 30.58
N VAL A 69 -12.53 11.81 30.37
CA VAL A 69 -13.25 12.12 29.12
C VAL A 69 -13.77 13.56 29.09
N ILE A 70 -13.72 14.19 27.92
CA ILE A 70 -14.43 15.45 27.64
C ILE A 70 -15.95 15.30 27.84
N ALA A 71 -16.65 16.42 27.97
CA ALA A 71 -18.10 16.46 28.07
C ALA A 71 -18.78 15.78 26.86
N PRO A 72 -19.52 14.67 27.06
CA PRO A 72 -20.19 13.96 25.97
C PRO A 72 -21.47 14.67 25.56
N GLN A 73 -21.99 14.36 24.37
CA GLN A 73 -23.35 14.73 24.01
C GLN A 73 -24.38 13.75 24.61
N PHE A 74 -25.35 14.31 25.32
CA PHE A 74 -26.57 13.63 25.72
C PHE A 74 -27.55 13.72 24.55
N LYS A 75 -28.03 12.58 24.09
CA LYS A 75 -28.81 12.45 22.85
C LYS A 75 -30.12 11.74 23.13
N TRP A 76 -31.22 12.23 22.58
CA TRP A 76 -32.53 11.61 22.71
C TRP A 76 -33.41 11.86 21.49
N ARG A 77 -34.43 11.03 21.32
CA ARG A 77 -35.51 11.21 20.36
C ARG A 77 -36.83 11.29 21.11
N ASP A 78 -37.70 12.20 20.67
CA ASP A 78 -39.03 12.37 21.24
C ASP A 78 -40.06 12.32 20.10
N ASN A 79 -40.92 11.31 20.14
CA ASN A 79 -41.98 11.11 19.16
C ASN A 79 -43.27 11.83 19.55
N ASN A 80 -43.32 12.49 20.71
CA ASN A 80 -44.50 13.26 21.08
C ASN A 80 -44.50 14.61 20.35
N PRO A 81 -45.40 14.84 19.38
CA PRO A 81 -45.42 16.10 18.61
C PRO A 81 -45.79 17.31 19.47
N ALA A 82 -46.33 17.10 20.68
CA ALA A 82 -46.62 18.17 21.62
C ALA A 82 -45.37 18.68 22.36
N ALA A 83 -44.25 17.95 22.36
CA ALA A 83 -43.02 18.39 23.00
C ALA A 83 -42.29 19.43 22.12
N THR A 84 -42.08 20.63 22.66
CA THR A 84 -41.39 21.73 21.97
C THR A 84 -40.14 22.21 22.70
N VAL A 85 -40.03 21.91 24.00
CA VAL A 85 -38.87 22.24 24.86
C VAL A 85 -38.60 21.04 25.77
N TRP A 86 -37.33 20.77 26.07
CA TRP A 86 -36.92 19.65 26.92
C TRP A 86 -36.19 20.14 28.17
N ARG A 87 -36.26 19.33 29.23
CA ARG A 87 -35.48 19.52 30.44
C ARG A 87 -34.65 18.27 30.71
N VAL A 88 -33.36 18.48 30.91
CA VAL A 88 -32.42 17.45 31.35
C VAL A 88 -32.21 17.62 32.85
N GLU A 89 -32.57 16.59 33.63
CA GLU A 89 -32.31 16.52 35.06
C GLU A 89 -31.33 15.38 35.36
N ILE A 90 -30.28 15.64 36.14
CA ILE A 90 -29.33 14.62 36.59
C ILE A 90 -29.38 14.53 38.11
N ASN A 91 -29.73 13.36 38.63
CA ASN A 91 -29.74 13.02 40.04
C ASN A 91 -28.59 12.07 40.38
N PHE A 92 -27.94 12.27 41.53
CA PHE A 92 -26.73 11.54 41.95
C PHE A 92 -26.98 10.61 43.15
N GLY A 93 -28.18 10.04 43.26
CA GLY A 93 -28.49 9.06 44.32
C GLY A 93 -28.31 9.63 45.74
N GLY A 94 -28.63 10.91 45.94
CA GLY A 94 -28.47 11.62 47.21
C GLY A 94 -27.13 12.35 47.40
N LYS A 95 -26.15 12.18 46.51
CA LYS A 95 -24.89 12.97 46.52
C LYS A 95 -25.09 14.37 45.94
N GLY A 96 -25.58 15.28 46.76
CA GLY A 96 -25.75 16.69 46.39
C GLY A 96 -27.05 16.99 45.64
N LYS A 97 -27.22 18.26 45.25
CA LYS A 97 -28.45 18.71 44.57
C LYS A 97 -28.49 18.21 43.11
N PRO A 98 -29.68 17.86 42.58
CA PRO A 98 -29.84 17.57 41.16
C PRO A 98 -29.41 18.74 40.29
N ILE A 99 -28.86 18.45 39.11
CA ILE A 99 -28.61 19.45 38.06
C ILE A 99 -29.83 19.47 37.15
N ARG A 100 -30.31 20.67 36.79
CA ARG A 100 -31.47 20.87 35.91
C ARG A 100 -31.13 21.89 34.85
N VAL A 101 -31.33 21.53 33.58
CA VAL A 101 -31.04 22.37 32.43
C VAL A 101 -32.21 22.31 31.44
N SER A 102 -32.64 23.46 30.92
CA SER A 102 -33.57 23.53 29.80
C SER A 102 -32.80 23.49 28.49
N SER A 103 -33.32 22.79 27.48
CA SER A 103 -32.81 22.77 26.11
C SER A 103 -33.98 22.93 25.16
N ASP A 104 -33.78 23.71 24.11
CA ASP A 104 -34.74 23.87 23.02
C ASP A 104 -34.80 22.64 22.10
N GLY A 105 -34.03 21.59 22.42
CA GLY A 105 -33.93 20.37 21.64
C GLY A 105 -33.23 20.61 20.32
N GLU A 106 -32.00 21.12 20.36
CA GLU A 106 -31.20 21.30 19.17
C GLU A 106 -31.05 19.97 18.41
N LYS A 107 -31.42 19.97 17.12
CA LYS A 107 -31.27 18.78 16.28
C LYS A 107 -29.80 18.44 16.06
N LEU A 108 -29.51 17.14 15.99
CA LEU A 108 -28.19 16.64 15.64
C LEU A 108 -27.78 17.20 14.27
N LYS A 109 -26.54 17.69 14.19
CA LYS A 109 -25.96 18.18 12.94
C LYS A 109 -24.91 17.18 12.47
N ILE A 110 -24.75 17.09 11.15
CA ILE A 110 -23.61 16.35 10.58
C ILE A 110 -22.32 17.06 11.07
N PRO A 111 -21.40 16.34 11.72
CA PRO A 111 -20.12 16.91 12.14
C PRO A 111 -19.31 17.42 10.94
N GLU A 112 -18.26 18.18 11.21
CA GLU A 112 -17.39 18.77 10.18
C GLU A 112 -16.96 17.77 9.10
N VAL A 113 -16.95 18.21 7.85
CA VAL A 113 -16.45 17.45 6.69
C VAL A 113 -15.12 18.04 6.25
N ASP A 114 -14.16 17.19 5.91
CA ASP A 114 -12.90 17.65 5.32
C ASP A 114 -13.15 18.11 3.89
N ALA A 115 -13.15 19.43 3.70
CA ALA A 115 -13.37 20.08 2.42
C ALA A 115 -12.22 19.90 1.41
N SER A 116 -11.06 19.39 1.82
CA SER A 116 -9.92 19.10 0.92
C SER A 116 -10.07 17.76 0.17
N LEU A 117 -11.09 16.97 0.53
CA LEU A 117 -11.41 15.71 -0.11
C LEU A 117 -12.44 15.91 -1.22
N SER A 118 -12.31 15.14 -2.30
CA SER A 118 -13.28 15.03 -3.40
C SER A 118 -13.48 13.56 -3.75
N GLY A 119 -14.61 13.21 -4.38
CA GLY A 119 -14.92 11.82 -4.72
C GLY A 119 -15.31 10.93 -3.54
N TYR A 120 -15.62 11.51 -2.37
CA TYR A 120 -16.11 10.77 -1.20
C TYR A 120 -17.64 10.67 -1.22
N VAL A 121 -18.19 9.67 -0.54
CA VAL A 121 -19.64 9.56 -0.33
C VAL A 121 -20.06 10.53 0.77
N PRO A 122 -20.94 11.51 0.50
CA PRO A 122 -21.31 12.52 1.50
C PRO A 122 -21.87 11.86 2.78
N PRO A 123 -21.40 12.25 3.96
CA PRO A 123 -21.99 11.78 5.21
C PRO A 123 -23.43 12.25 5.28
N THR A 124 -24.31 11.35 5.70
CA THR A 124 -25.74 11.60 5.88
C THR A 124 -26.14 11.13 7.27
N LEU A 125 -27.16 11.78 7.85
CA LEU A 125 -27.79 11.28 9.06
C LEU A 125 -28.81 10.22 8.68
N SER A 126 -28.80 9.09 9.39
CA SER A 126 -29.87 8.09 9.32
C SER A 126 -31.24 8.71 9.67
N PRO A 127 -32.36 8.11 9.26
CA PRO A 127 -33.70 8.57 9.63
C PRO A 127 -33.89 8.79 11.14
N GLU A 128 -33.26 7.94 11.97
CA GLU A 128 -33.27 8.08 13.42
C GLU A 128 -32.41 9.27 13.87
N GLU A 129 -31.19 9.43 13.36
CA GLU A 129 -30.32 10.57 13.70
C GLU A 129 -30.94 11.92 13.32
N GLN A 130 -31.73 12.00 12.24
CA GLN A 130 -32.44 13.23 11.86
C GLN A 130 -33.48 13.67 12.89
N GLN A 131 -34.06 12.71 13.63
CA GLN A 131 -35.02 12.97 14.70
C GLN A 131 -34.34 13.32 16.02
N MET A 132 -33.04 13.10 16.14
CA MET A 132 -32.29 13.20 17.38
C MET A 132 -32.09 14.66 17.81
N HIS A 133 -32.35 14.89 19.09
CA HIS A 133 -31.98 16.08 19.83
C HIS A 133 -30.67 15.82 20.59
N ALA A 134 -29.86 16.85 20.77
CA ALA A 134 -28.58 16.74 21.46
C ALA A 134 -28.33 17.94 22.38
N TRP A 135 -27.80 17.65 23.57
CA TRP A 135 -27.36 18.64 24.54
C TRP A 135 -25.97 18.26 25.07
N ARG A 136 -25.11 19.25 25.32
CA ARG A 136 -23.78 19.05 25.90
C ARG A 136 -23.64 19.88 27.17
N PRO A 137 -23.28 19.29 28.33
CA PRO A 137 -22.92 20.07 29.50
C PRO A 137 -21.67 20.89 29.22
N ASP A 138 -21.62 22.13 29.70
CA ASP A 138 -20.38 22.90 29.67
C ASP A 138 -19.28 22.24 30.52
N VAL A 139 -18.02 22.65 30.32
CA VAL A 139 -16.86 22.05 30.97
C VAL A 139 -17.01 22.04 32.50
N LYS A 140 -17.47 23.14 33.09
CA LYS A 140 -17.61 23.25 34.55
C LYS A 140 -18.71 22.34 35.08
N MET A 141 -19.83 22.26 34.37
CA MET A 141 -20.93 21.38 34.69
C MET A 141 -20.51 19.91 34.58
N TRP A 142 -19.75 19.56 33.55
CA TRP A 142 -19.27 18.19 33.35
C TRP A 142 -18.31 17.75 34.45
N GLU A 143 -17.38 18.61 34.87
CA GLU A 143 -16.51 18.30 36.02
C GLU A 143 -17.31 18.03 37.30
N GLU A 144 -18.39 18.80 37.54
CA GLU A 144 -19.25 18.56 38.69
C GLU A 144 -20.08 17.28 38.56
N ILE A 145 -20.59 16.98 37.36
CA ILE A 145 -21.27 15.70 37.06
C ILE A 145 -20.32 14.53 37.33
N LYS A 146 -19.09 14.58 36.81
CA LYS A 146 -18.08 13.53 37.01
C LYS A 146 -17.81 13.32 38.48
N LYS A 147 -17.48 14.39 39.22
CA LYS A 147 -17.21 14.35 40.65
C LYS A 147 -18.34 13.71 41.48
N ARG A 148 -19.61 14.02 41.16
CA ARG A 148 -20.77 13.48 41.90
C ARG A 148 -21.18 12.08 41.49
N SER A 149 -20.86 11.68 40.25
CA SER A 149 -21.16 10.35 39.69
C SER A 149 -19.98 9.37 39.79
N THR A 150 -18.84 9.75 40.37
CA THR A 150 -17.72 8.83 40.58
C THR A 150 -18.11 7.69 41.51
N GLY A 151 -18.13 6.46 40.95
CA GLY A 151 -18.50 5.24 41.67
C GLY A 151 -19.93 5.26 42.22
N VAL A 152 -20.83 6.07 41.65
CA VAL A 152 -22.25 6.13 42.00
C VAL A 152 -23.06 6.30 40.72
N LYS A 153 -24.10 5.47 40.57
CA LYS A 153 -25.05 5.57 39.46
C LYS A 153 -25.81 6.89 39.53
N ALA A 154 -25.55 7.77 38.58
CA ALA A 154 -26.35 8.93 38.29
C ALA A 154 -27.53 8.55 37.38
N MET A 155 -28.66 9.21 37.60
CA MET A 155 -29.86 9.05 36.79
C MET A 155 -30.09 10.33 36.01
N VAL A 156 -30.07 10.24 34.68
CA VAL A 156 -30.52 11.31 33.80
C VAL A 156 -31.99 11.10 33.47
N THR A 157 -32.80 12.13 33.68
CA THR A 157 -34.20 12.20 33.25
C THR A 157 -34.30 13.26 32.16
N ILE A 158 -34.85 12.87 31.01
CA ILE A 158 -35.17 13.80 29.92
C ILE A 158 -36.68 13.88 29.81
N SER A 159 -37.20 15.10 29.90
CA SER A 159 -38.64 15.35 29.91
C SER A 159 -39.00 16.42 28.87
N GLY A 160 -39.93 16.10 27.97
CA GLY A 160 -40.47 17.02 26.97
C GLY A 160 -41.69 17.77 27.50
N TYR A 161 -41.80 19.05 27.15
CA TYR A 161 -42.85 19.96 27.60
C TYR A 161 -43.47 20.69 26.40
N ALA A 162 -44.76 21.02 26.51
CA ALA A 162 -45.48 21.77 25.48
C ALA A 162 -45.06 23.25 25.36
N ALA A 163 -44.56 23.81 26.46
CA ALA A 163 -43.96 25.15 26.52
C ALA A 163 -43.05 25.24 27.75
N GLU A 164 -42.10 26.18 27.76
CA GLU A 164 -41.12 26.38 28.83
C GLU A 164 -41.74 26.50 30.25
N LYS A 165 -42.91 27.15 30.35
CA LYS A 165 -43.63 27.37 31.62
C LYS A 165 -44.58 26.24 32.02
N SER A 166 -44.66 25.16 31.23
CA SER A 166 -45.54 24.03 31.52
C SER A 166 -45.11 23.32 32.80
N ALA A 167 -46.06 23.03 33.69
CA ALA A 167 -45.79 22.39 34.98
C ALA A 167 -45.53 20.88 34.86
N GLN A 168 -46.19 20.22 33.92
CA GLN A 168 -46.11 18.77 33.72
C GLN A 168 -45.51 18.44 32.35
N PRO A 169 -44.66 17.40 32.26
CA PRO A 169 -44.12 16.94 30.99
C PRO A 169 -45.17 16.17 30.19
N VAL A 170 -45.09 16.27 28.86
CA VAL A 170 -45.92 15.48 27.92
C VAL A 170 -45.24 14.17 27.52
N SER A 171 -43.95 14.04 27.80
CA SER A 171 -43.12 12.86 27.51
C SER A 171 -41.95 12.83 28.49
N SER A 172 -41.50 11.63 28.91
CA SER A 172 -40.35 11.51 29.81
C SER A 172 -39.69 10.13 29.72
N ALA A 173 -38.37 10.11 29.81
CA ALA A 173 -37.58 8.89 29.92
C ALA A 173 -36.40 9.06 30.88
N GLN A 174 -35.85 7.94 31.33
CA GLN A 174 -34.71 7.90 32.24
C GLN A 174 -33.62 6.95 31.73
N ALA A 175 -32.37 7.33 31.97
CA ALA A 175 -31.21 6.47 31.77
C ALA A 175 -30.24 6.61 32.94
N THR A 176 -29.38 5.62 33.11
CA THR A 176 -28.38 5.58 34.18
C THR A 176 -26.97 5.57 33.61
N PHE A 177 -26.07 6.32 34.25
CA PHE A 177 -24.64 6.30 33.94
C PHE A 177 -23.82 6.51 35.21
N GLU A 178 -22.52 6.22 35.16
CA GLU A 178 -21.59 6.57 36.23
C GLU A 178 -20.25 7.05 35.67
N THR A 179 -19.45 7.70 36.52
CA THR A 179 -18.05 7.99 36.20
C THR A 179 -17.17 6.94 36.86
N SER A 180 -16.29 6.32 36.08
CA SER A 180 -15.32 5.34 36.59
C SER A 180 -14.30 5.99 37.52
N ARG A 181 -13.70 5.18 38.38
CA ARG A 181 -12.48 5.56 39.12
C ARG A 181 -11.22 5.32 38.28
N ASP A 182 -11.32 4.49 37.25
CA ASP A 182 -10.22 4.13 36.38
C ASP A 182 -10.14 5.14 35.24
N ALA A 183 -9.12 5.99 35.24
CA ALA A 183 -8.79 6.81 34.07
C ALA A 183 -8.38 5.94 32.88
N VAL A 184 -8.58 6.43 31.65
CA VAL A 184 -7.94 5.79 30.50
C VAL A 184 -6.42 5.99 30.58
N GLY A 185 -6.00 7.22 30.85
CA GLY A 185 -4.62 7.54 31.26
C GLY A 185 -3.55 7.35 30.18
N ALA A 186 -3.93 7.17 28.92
CA ALA A 186 -3.03 6.99 27.79
C ALA A 186 -3.66 7.54 26.51
N PRO A 187 -2.86 8.10 25.58
CA PRO A 187 -3.38 8.47 24.27
C PRO A 187 -3.65 7.26 23.39
N ILE A 188 -4.48 7.47 22.37
CA ILE A 188 -4.79 6.49 21.33
C ILE A 188 -4.11 6.95 20.04
N PHE A 189 -3.16 6.17 19.55
CA PHE A 189 -2.56 6.35 18.22
C PHE A 189 -3.40 5.62 17.19
N TYR A 190 -3.70 6.26 16.06
CA TYR A 190 -4.56 5.67 15.04
C TYR A 190 -4.34 6.31 13.68
N ARG A 191 -4.88 5.67 12.65
CA ARG A 191 -4.87 6.17 11.29
C ARG A 191 -6.21 6.83 10.95
N ASN A 192 -6.13 8.07 10.50
CA ASN A 192 -7.24 8.88 10.02
C ASN A 192 -7.26 8.83 8.48
N VAL A 193 -8.19 8.04 7.92
CA VAL A 193 -8.19 7.62 6.52
C VAL A 193 -9.29 8.32 5.72
N PRO A 194 -8.97 8.98 4.58
CA PRO A 194 -9.97 9.36 3.60
C PRO A 194 -10.52 8.10 2.90
N LEU A 195 -11.77 7.73 3.19
CA LEU A 195 -12.38 6.55 2.58
C LEU A 195 -13.00 6.95 1.22
N ILE A 196 -12.19 6.85 0.17
CA ILE A 196 -12.61 7.12 -1.22
C ILE A 196 -12.60 5.79 -1.97
N PRO A 197 -13.70 5.40 -2.63
CA PRO A 197 -13.77 4.14 -3.37
C PRO A 197 -12.73 4.12 -4.51
N PRO A 198 -12.07 2.97 -4.76
CA PRO A 198 -11.21 2.83 -5.92
C PRO A 198 -12.01 2.93 -7.22
N GLN A 199 -11.38 3.40 -8.30
CA GLN A 199 -12.01 3.44 -9.62
C GLN A 199 -12.27 2.02 -10.13
N GLU A 200 -13.39 1.81 -10.84
CA GLU A 200 -13.68 0.52 -11.46
C GLU A 200 -12.54 0.09 -12.40
N GLY A 201 -12.17 -1.19 -12.35
CA GLY A 201 -11.10 -1.76 -13.18
C GLY A 201 -9.67 -1.53 -12.67
N THR A 202 -9.46 -0.77 -11.60
CA THR A 202 -8.10 -0.52 -11.04
C THR A 202 -7.63 -1.57 -10.04
N THR A 203 -8.49 -2.53 -9.69
CA THR A 203 -8.20 -3.55 -8.66
C THR A 203 -7.62 -4.81 -9.29
N GLN A 204 -6.46 -5.24 -8.79
CA GLN A 204 -5.77 -6.46 -9.23
C GLN A 204 -5.83 -7.53 -8.14
N ARG A 205 -5.95 -8.81 -8.55
CA ARG A 205 -5.96 -9.94 -7.61
C ARG A 205 -4.62 -10.05 -6.89
N GLY A 206 -4.69 -10.30 -5.58
CA GLY A 206 -3.55 -10.45 -4.69
C GLY A 206 -2.76 -9.16 -4.42
N VAL A 207 -3.16 -8.01 -4.97
CA VAL A 207 -2.52 -6.71 -4.71
C VAL A 207 -3.31 -5.97 -3.64
N ILE A 208 -2.66 -5.59 -2.52
CA ILE A 208 -3.31 -4.78 -1.47
C ILE A 208 -3.25 -3.29 -1.86
N LYS A 209 -4.32 -2.80 -2.49
CA LYS A 209 -4.50 -1.39 -2.86
C LYS A 209 -5.98 -0.96 -2.71
N PRO A 210 -6.51 -0.92 -1.47
CA PRO A 210 -7.89 -0.53 -1.21
C PRO A 210 -8.22 0.96 -1.49
N LEU A 211 -7.20 1.81 -1.65
CA LEU A 211 -7.37 3.25 -1.88
C LEU A 211 -6.62 3.69 -3.15
N PRO A 212 -7.11 4.72 -3.87
CA PRO A 212 -6.38 5.33 -4.98
C PRO A 212 -5.04 5.96 -4.53
N ASP A 213 -4.05 6.00 -5.42
CA ASP A 213 -2.73 6.60 -5.13
C ASP A 213 -2.83 8.07 -4.75
N SER A 214 -3.77 8.80 -5.36
CA SER A 214 -4.04 10.22 -5.08
C SER A 214 -4.51 10.48 -3.64
N VAL A 215 -4.92 9.44 -2.93
CA VAL A 215 -5.45 9.50 -1.55
C VAL A 215 -4.39 9.12 -0.53
N LEU A 216 -3.38 8.33 -0.90
CA LEU A 216 -2.34 7.86 0.03
C LEU A 216 -1.64 9.02 0.78
N PRO A 217 -1.23 10.13 0.12
CA PRO A 217 -0.62 11.26 0.83
C PRO A 217 -1.57 11.98 1.81
N LYS A 218 -2.90 11.78 1.67
CA LYS A 218 -3.92 12.42 2.51
C LYS A 218 -4.26 11.63 3.78
N ILE A 219 -3.68 10.43 3.95
CA ILE A 219 -3.78 9.64 5.17
C ILE A 219 -2.95 10.34 6.27
N ARG A 220 -3.51 10.40 7.47
CA ARG A 220 -2.87 10.99 8.64
C ARG A 220 -2.74 9.94 9.74
N TRP A 221 -1.63 9.99 10.47
CA TRP A 221 -1.48 9.29 11.74
C TRP A 221 -1.64 10.32 12.84
N GLU A 222 -2.57 10.06 13.73
CA GLU A 222 -3.00 11.01 14.74
C GLU A 222 -2.95 10.39 16.13
N LEU A 223 -2.72 11.23 17.13
CA LEU A 223 -2.75 10.89 18.53
C LEU A 223 -3.95 11.59 19.18
N ARG A 224 -4.81 10.80 19.84
CA ARG A 224 -6.03 11.28 20.50
C ARG A 224 -5.93 11.13 22.01
N TYR A 225 -5.98 12.25 22.72
CA TYR A 225 -6.19 12.27 24.17
C TYR A 225 -7.66 12.54 24.49
N ILE A 226 -8.31 11.64 25.24
CA ILE A 226 -9.77 11.71 25.44
C ILE A 226 -10.23 12.89 26.32
N ASN A 227 -9.30 13.58 26.98
CA ASN A 227 -9.51 14.80 27.76
C ASN A 227 -9.43 16.09 26.92
N GLU A 228 -9.11 15.97 25.63
CA GLU A 228 -9.02 17.10 24.70
C GLU A 228 -10.12 17.03 23.65
N THR A 229 -10.35 18.11 22.91
CA THR A 229 -11.34 18.15 21.81
C THR A 229 -10.73 18.04 20.42
N HIS A 230 -9.40 18.03 20.32
CA HIS A 230 -8.65 17.98 19.06
C HIS A 230 -7.71 16.77 19.03
N ASN A 231 -7.14 16.54 17.84
CA ASN A 231 -6.15 15.50 17.58
C ASN A 231 -4.78 16.13 17.38
N HIS A 232 -3.73 15.39 17.71
CA HIS A 232 -2.36 15.77 17.38
C HIS A 232 -1.91 15.02 16.12
N LEU A 233 -1.50 15.74 15.09
CA LEU A 233 -0.99 15.14 13.86
C LEU A 233 0.44 14.66 14.07
N MET A 234 0.67 13.35 13.98
CA MET A 234 1.98 12.75 14.21
C MET A 234 2.79 12.60 12.92
N MET A 235 2.12 12.23 11.83
CA MET A 235 2.78 11.86 10.57
C MET A 235 1.80 11.83 9.39
N THR A 236 2.31 12.08 8.19
CA THR A 236 1.57 12.01 6.91
C THR A 236 2.46 11.41 5.81
N ASN A 237 1.96 11.34 4.57
CA ASN A 237 2.74 10.99 3.38
C ASN A 237 3.44 9.62 3.41
N LEU A 238 2.94 8.66 4.20
CA LEU A 238 3.38 7.27 4.06
C LEU A 238 2.97 6.75 2.67
N PRO A 239 3.83 5.98 1.98
CA PRO A 239 3.63 5.61 0.58
C PRO A 239 2.61 4.47 0.40
N THR A 240 1.70 4.28 1.36
CA THR A 240 0.83 3.10 1.42
C THR A 240 -0.36 3.21 2.36
N CYS A 241 -1.39 2.43 2.04
CA CYS A 241 -2.67 2.33 2.75
C CYS A 241 -2.77 1.11 3.70
N GLY A 242 -1.71 0.29 3.84
CA GLY A 242 -1.75 -0.99 4.57
C GLY A 242 -1.16 -1.00 5.98
N ASN A 243 -0.55 0.11 6.43
CA ASN A 243 0.39 0.08 7.54
C ASN A 243 -0.24 -0.27 8.89
N CYS A 244 0.03 -1.49 9.36
CA CYS A 244 -0.24 -1.87 10.72
C CYS A 244 0.90 -1.34 11.61
N HIS A 245 0.57 -1.04 12.85
CA HIS A 245 1.53 -0.59 13.84
C HIS A 245 1.33 -1.38 15.14
N SER A 246 2.36 -1.34 15.97
CA SER A 246 2.36 -1.92 17.31
C SER A 246 3.42 -1.24 18.16
N PHE A 247 3.27 -1.35 19.47
CA PHE A 247 4.19 -0.75 20.42
C PHE A 247 4.65 -1.78 21.45
N SER A 248 5.89 -1.66 21.92
CA SER A 248 6.33 -2.40 23.10
C SER A 248 5.51 -1.99 24.31
N ARG A 249 5.40 -2.89 25.29
CA ARG A 249 4.56 -2.66 26.48
C ARG A 249 5.04 -1.46 27.30
N ASP A 250 6.35 -1.23 27.32
CA ASP A 250 6.95 -0.09 28.02
C ASP A 250 6.86 1.24 27.25
N GLY A 251 6.23 1.24 26.06
CA GLY A 251 6.04 2.44 25.26
C GLY A 251 7.32 2.96 24.61
N LYS A 252 8.42 2.19 24.58
CA LYS A 252 9.72 2.67 24.09
C LYS A 252 10.07 2.27 22.66
N VAL A 253 9.36 1.32 22.07
CA VAL A 253 9.62 0.85 20.72
C VAL A 253 8.33 0.88 19.93
N MET A 254 8.38 1.53 18.77
CA MET A 254 7.32 1.53 17.77
C MET A 254 7.73 0.62 16.61
N GLY A 255 6.80 -0.26 16.25
CA GLY A 255 6.86 -1.04 15.03
C GLY A 255 5.77 -0.58 14.08
N ILE A 256 6.09 -0.32 12.82
CA ILE A 256 5.10 0.06 11.81
C ILE A 256 5.50 -0.49 10.45
N ASP A 257 4.57 -1.13 9.75
CA ASP A 257 4.81 -1.51 8.36
C ASP A 257 5.03 -0.23 7.54
N VAL A 258 6.03 -0.26 6.67
CA VAL A 258 6.31 0.81 5.71
C VAL A 258 6.35 0.12 4.35
N ASP A 259 5.93 0.77 3.28
CA ASP A 259 6.18 0.21 1.95
C ASP A 259 7.42 0.86 1.35
N GLY A 260 8.27 0.03 0.76
CA GLY A 260 9.44 0.46 0.03
C GLY A 260 9.13 0.82 -1.43
N PRO A 261 10.18 1.18 -2.21
CA PRO A 261 10.07 1.56 -3.61
C PRO A 261 9.34 0.51 -4.45
N ALA A 262 8.63 0.97 -5.48
CA ALA A 262 7.80 0.13 -6.35
C ALA A 262 6.79 -0.75 -5.55
N ASN A 263 6.26 -0.20 -4.45
CA ASN A 263 5.27 -0.86 -3.60
C ASN A 263 5.80 -2.15 -2.95
N ASP A 264 7.09 -2.17 -2.55
CA ASP A 264 7.70 -3.26 -1.79
C ASP A 264 7.04 -3.34 -0.41
N LYS A 265 6.08 -4.25 -0.27
CA LYS A 265 5.34 -4.51 0.97
C LYS A 265 6.20 -5.17 2.07
N GLY A 266 7.48 -5.40 1.80
CA GLY A 266 8.40 -6.12 2.68
C GLY A 266 9.14 -5.23 3.67
N LEU A 267 8.74 -3.99 3.93
CA LEU A 267 9.50 -3.07 4.78
C LEU A 267 8.80 -2.82 6.11
N TYR A 268 9.58 -2.69 7.19
CA TYR A 268 9.05 -2.49 8.53
C TYR A 268 9.99 -1.60 9.34
N ALA A 269 9.48 -0.51 9.88
CA ALA A 269 10.23 0.32 10.79
C ALA A 269 10.11 -0.23 12.21
N LEU A 270 11.25 -0.47 12.86
CA LEU A 270 11.36 -0.83 14.26
C LEU A 270 12.19 0.24 14.99
N THR A 271 11.54 1.34 15.37
CA THR A 271 12.20 2.56 15.84
C THR A 271 11.99 2.79 17.35
N PRO A 272 13.00 3.29 18.08
CA PRO A 272 12.81 3.81 19.42
C PRO A 272 11.80 4.98 19.41
N LEU A 273 10.85 4.95 20.33
CA LEU A 273 9.92 6.04 20.56
C LEU A 273 10.59 7.10 21.44
N ASN A 274 10.70 8.31 20.91
CA ASN A 274 11.20 9.50 21.59
C ASN A 274 10.21 10.65 21.39
N LYS A 275 10.40 11.74 22.14
CA LYS A 275 9.61 12.96 21.97
C LYS A 275 9.52 13.44 20.53
N VAL A 276 10.65 13.43 19.83
CA VAL A 276 10.71 13.48 18.37
C VAL A 276 11.21 12.13 17.88
N THR A 277 10.33 11.36 17.26
CA THR A 277 10.67 10.03 16.75
C THR A 277 11.04 10.13 15.28
N THR A 278 12.08 9.43 14.85
CA THR A 278 12.52 9.42 13.46
C THR A 278 12.49 8.00 12.91
N ILE A 279 11.83 7.82 11.76
CA ILE A 279 11.90 6.61 10.93
C ILE A 279 13.00 6.84 9.90
N SER A 280 14.25 6.54 10.28
CA SER A 280 15.42 6.52 9.40
C SER A 280 15.69 5.12 8.85
N ASN A 281 16.54 5.03 7.84
CA ASN A 281 16.92 3.75 7.22
C ASN A 281 17.56 2.77 8.21
N ASP A 282 18.21 3.26 9.26
CA ASP A 282 18.84 2.43 10.32
C ASP A 282 17.83 1.57 11.10
N TYR A 283 16.57 2.00 11.13
CA TYR A 283 15.49 1.30 11.83
C TYR A 283 14.62 0.45 10.90
N LEU A 284 14.94 0.42 9.60
CA LEU A 284 14.15 -0.32 8.63
C LEU A 284 14.63 -1.76 8.49
N VAL A 285 13.70 -2.68 8.70
CA VAL A 285 13.88 -4.10 8.43
C VAL A 285 13.23 -4.43 7.09
N ARG A 286 14.03 -4.97 6.16
CA ARG A 286 13.56 -5.47 4.85
C ARG A 286 13.32 -6.97 4.96
N TRP A 287 12.06 -7.38 5.09
CA TRP A 287 11.64 -8.78 5.08
C TRP A 287 12.17 -9.54 3.87
N SER A 288 12.19 -8.88 2.70
CA SER A 288 12.71 -9.44 1.46
C SER A 288 14.19 -9.81 1.52
N ALA A 289 15.00 -9.19 2.38
CA ALA A 289 16.41 -9.52 2.58
C ALA A 289 16.65 -10.89 3.24
N PHE A 290 15.61 -11.51 3.82
CA PHE A 290 15.68 -12.85 4.41
C PHE A 290 15.19 -13.95 3.46
N SER A 291 14.88 -13.60 2.22
CA SER A 291 14.48 -14.57 1.19
C SER A 291 15.67 -15.46 0.83
N GLU A 292 15.42 -16.76 0.66
CA GLU A 292 16.46 -17.68 0.20
C GLU A 292 16.79 -17.41 -1.27
N GLU A 293 18.00 -17.76 -1.71
CA GLU A 293 18.43 -17.60 -3.10
C GLU A 293 17.51 -18.38 -4.06
N GLY A 294 17.03 -17.71 -5.12
CA GLY A 294 16.00 -18.24 -6.00
C GLY A 294 14.61 -18.40 -5.37
N GLY A 295 14.43 -17.97 -4.11
CA GLY A 295 13.18 -17.92 -3.39
C GLY A 295 12.38 -16.64 -3.65
N GLN A 296 11.12 -16.64 -3.22
CA GLN A 296 10.23 -15.49 -3.39
C GLN A 296 10.53 -14.42 -2.35
N LYS A 297 10.34 -13.15 -2.71
CA LYS A 297 10.46 -12.02 -1.78
C LYS A 297 9.54 -12.24 -0.59
N ARG A 298 10.06 -12.26 0.63
CA ARG A 298 9.21 -12.38 1.82
C ARG A 298 8.39 -11.12 2.06
N PHE A 299 7.09 -11.32 2.28
CA PHE A 299 6.14 -10.28 2.71
C PHE A 299 5.69 -10.50 4.16
N GLY A 300 5.69 -9.43 4.96
CA GLY A 300 5.19 -9.42 6.33
C GLY A 300 3.72 -9.00 6.41
N PHE A 301 2.93 -9.68 7.23
CA PHE A 301 1.52 -9.36 7.45
C PHE A 301 1.19 -9.34 8.95
N MET A 302 0.64 -8.21 9.41
CA MET A 302 0.22 -7.99 10.80
C MET A 302 1.36 -8.20 11.80
N SER A 303 2.51 -7.59 11.50
CA SER A 303 3.72 -7.61 12.31
C SER A 303 3.45 -7.00 13.71
N GLN A 304 4.00 -7.59 14.77
CA GLN A 304 3.80 -7.11 16.14
C GLN A 304 5.13 -7.13 16.94
N VAL A 305 5.43 -6.02 17.62
CA VAL A 305 6.59 -5.85 18.52
C VAL A 305 6.37 -6.50 19.90
N SER A 306 7.33 -7.31 20.34
CA SER A 306 7.30 -7.98 21.64
C SER A 306 7.19 -6.98 22.80
N PRO A 307 6.65 -7.40 23.97
CA PRO A 307 6.48 -6.50 25.13
C PRO A 307 7.76 -5.77 25.56
N ASP A 308 8.93 -6.39 25.37
CA ASP A 308 10.25 -5.84 25.69
C ASP A 308 10.97 -5.17 24.50
N GLY A 309 10.32 -5.10 23.33
CA GLY A 309 10.84 -4.46 22.13
C GLY A 309 12.00 -5.17 21.43
N LYS A 310 12.36 -6.40 21.84
CA LYS A 310 13.50 -7.15 21.30
C LYS A 310 13.18 -7.98 20.06
N TYR A 311 11.92 -8.38 19.92
CA TYR A 311 11.46 -9.25 18.85
C TYR A 311 10.30 -8.64 18.08
N VAL A 312 10.15 -9.05 16.83
CA VAL A 312 8.94 -8.78 16.03
C VAL A 312 8.40 -10.11 15.57
N VAL A 313 7.17 -10.46 15.93
CA VAL A 313 6.47 -11.60 15.34
C VAL A 313 5.76 -11.16 14.06
N ASN A 314 5.78 -11.99 13.03
CA ASN A 314 5.21 -11.65 11.73
C ASN A 314 4.68 -12.91 11.02
N SER A 315 3.72 -12.73 10.14
CA SER A 315 3.21 -13.77 9.24
C SER A 315 3.88 -13.62 7.87
N ILE A 316 4.69 -14.61 7.49
CA ILE A 316 5.48 -14.57 6.26
C ILE A 316 5.11 -15.68 5.29
N ASP A 317 5.66 -15.61 4.07
CA ASP A 317 5.53 -16.69 3.08
C ASP A 317 6.18 -17.98 3.58
N VAL A 318 5.65 -19.10 3.11
CA VAL A 318 6.22 -20.43 3.37
C VAL A 318 7.65 -20.45 2.83
N PRO A 319 8.68 -20.68 3.67
CA PRO A 319 10.05 -20.81 3.20
C PRO A 319 10.17 -21.87 2.11
N ARG A 320 11.01 -21.64 1.10
CA ARG A 320 11.29 -22.57 -0.02
C ARG A 320 10.11 -22.91 -0.93
N ALA A 321 8.99 -22.21 -0.83
CA ALA A 321 7.90 -22.35 -1.79
C ALA A 321 8.29 -21.80 -3.16
N LYS A 322 8.75 -22.68 -4.07
CA LYS A 322 9.12 -22.31 -5.45
C LYS A 322 7.85 -22.05 -6.28
N GLY A 323 7.88 -20.99 -7.09
CA GLY A 323 6.88 -20.73 -8.15
C GLY A 323 5.56 -20.03 -7.74
N MET A 324 5.36 -19.67 -6.47
CA MET A 324 4.18 -18.89 -6.03
C MET A 324 4.58 -17.44 -5.77
N ARG A 325 3.89 -16.45 -6.35
CA ARG A 325 4.16 -15.04 -6.08
C ARG A 325 3.62 -14.65 -4.70
N VAL A 326 4.16 -13.58 -4.12
CA VAL A 326 3.62 -12.95 -2.88
C VAL A 326 2.10 -12.70 -2.97
N VAL A 327 1.62 -12.33 -4.17
CA VAL A 327 0.20 -12.07 -4.43
C VAL A 327 -0.68 -13.34 -4.41
N ASP A 328 -0.08 -14.52 -4.50
CA ASP A 328 -0.80 -15.81 -4.57
C ASP A 328 -1.11 -16.40 -3.18
N ARG A 329 -0.86 -15.65 -2.08
CA ARG A 329 -1.17 -16.05 -0.69
C ARG A 329 -2.37 -15.33 -0.08
N LEU A 330 -2.86 -14.27 -0.71
CA LEU A 330 -3.88 -13.39 -0.16
C LEU A 330 -5.14 -13.47 -1.03
N TYR A 331 -6.28 -13.61 -0.37
CA TYR A 331 -7.54 -13.25 -0.96
C TYR A 331 -7.77 -11.75 -0.73
N ASN A 332 -8.08 -10.99 -1.78
CA ASN A 332 -8.62 -9.64 -1.69
C ASN A 332 -9.98 -9.53 -2.39
N GLY A 333 -10.95 -8.97 -1.67
CA GLY A 333 -12.32 -8.70 -2.10
C GLY A 333 -12.57 -7.20 -2.19
N PHE A 334 -12.08 -6.56 -3.25
CA PHE A 334 -12.31 -5.13 -3.48
C PHE A 334 -13.61 -4.94 -4.25
N TYR A 335 -14.69 -4.85 -3.47
CA TYR A 335 -16.06 -4.77 -3.97
C TYR A 335 -16.39 -3.38 -4.52
N PRO A 336 -17.34 -3.27 -5.47
CA PRO A 336 -17.89 -1.99 -5.91
C PRO A 336 -18.54 -1.18 -4.78
N TYR A 337 -19.03 -1.86 -3.73
CA TYR A 337 -19.66 -1.21 -2.58
C TYR A 337 -18.62 -0.58 -1.63
N TYR A 338 -18.62 0.75 -1.52
CA TYR A 338 -17.62 1.52 -0.76
C TYR A 338 -17.55 1.17 0.73
N GLY A 339 -18.67 0.75 1.35
CA GLY A 339 -18.74 0.57 2.80
C GLY A 339 -17.80 -0.50 3.34
N PHE A 340 -17.38 -1.45 2.50
CA PHE A 340 -16.47 -2.55 2.84
C PHE A 340 -15.39 -2.80 1.77
N GLY A 341 -14.80 -1.73 1.22
CA GLY A 341 -13.78 -1.84 0.16
C GLY A 341 -12.38 -2.32 0.58
N GLN A 342 -12.17 -2.66 1.86
CA GLN A 342 -10.85 -3.05 2.40
C GLN A 342 -10.78 -4.50 2.87
N VAL A 343 -11.57 -5.43 2.30
CA VAL A 343 -11.52 -6.84 2.71
C VAL A 343 -10.34 -7.54 2.04
N PHE A 344 -9.43 -8.07 2.85
CA PHE A 344 -8.39 -9.00 2.43
C PHE A 344 -7.93 -9.86 3.61
N TYR A 345 -7.50 -11.08 3.31
CA TYR A 345 -6.98 -12.01 4.32
C TYR A 345 -6.05 -13.03 3.69
N PRO A 346 -5.05 -13.54 4.44
CA PRO A 346 -4.20 -14.60 3.93
C PRO A 346 -4.99 -15.90 3.75
N THR A 347 -4.48 -16.77 2.91
CA THR A 347 -4.92 -18.16 2.76
C THR A 347 -3.72 -19.12 2.84
N ARG A 348 -2.51 -18.56 2.93
CA ARG A 348 -1.21 -19.20 3.17
C ARG A 348 -0.32 -18.27 3.97
N GLY A 349 0.60 -18.86 4.72
CA GLY A 349 1.63 -18.13 5.46
C GLY A 349 1.89 -18.76 6.82
N VAL A 350 3.10 -18.59 7.32
CA VAL A 350 3.58 -19.15 8.58
C VAL A 350 4.02 -18.05 9.53
N LEU A 351 4.07 -18.34 10.83
CA LEU A 351 4.65 -17.40 11.78
C LEU A 351 6.18 -17.47 11.76
N ALA A 352 6.78 -16.29 11.79
CA ALA A 352 8.20 -16.08 11.96
C ALA A 352 8.43 -14.97 12.98
N TRP A 353 9.65 -14.90 13.50
CA TRP A 353 10.06 -13.88 14.44
C TRP A 353 11.42 -13.33 14.05
N TYR A 354 11.54 -12.01 14.13
CA TYR A 354 12.76 -11.27 13.92
C TYR A 354 13.38 -10.90 15.27
N SER A 355 14.71 -11.02 15.39
CA SER A 355 15.48 -10.58 16.55
C SER A 355 16.24 -9.31 16.21
N LYS A 356 15.99 -8.24 16.98
CA LYS A 356 16.73 -6.99 16.86
C LYS A 356 18.23 -7.16 17.15
N GLU A 357 18.57 -8.03 18.10
CA GLU A 357 19.96 -8.28 18.52
C GLU A 357 20.77 -9.02 17.46
N SER A 358 20.22 -10.11 16.91
CA SER A 358 20.94 -10.92 15.92
C SER A 358 20.74 -10.46 14.48
N GLY A 359 19.73 -9.62 14.23
CA GLY A 359 19.33 -9.19 12.89
C GLY A 359 18.73 -10.31 12.04
N LYS A 360 18.31 -11.43 12.63
CA LYS A 360 17.81 -12.61 11.91
C LYS A 360 16.30 -12.77 12.02
N LEU A 361 15.69 -13.21 10.92
CA LEU A 361 14.31 -13.68 10.83
C LEU A 361 14.27 -15.21 10.77
N GLN A 362 13.50 -15.85 11.64
CA GLN A 362 13.38 -17.32 11.72
C GLN A 362 11.92 -17.73 11.79
N THR A 363 11.55 -18.86 11.19
CA THR A 363 10.22 -19.44 11.43
C THR A 363 10.08 -19.84 12.90
N LEU A 364 8.84 -19.85 13.39
CA LEU A 364 8.54 -20.28 14.75
C LEU A 364 8.14 -21.77 14.74
N PRO A 365 8.97 -22.69 15.26
CA PRO A 365 8.66 -24.11 15.24
C PRO A 365 7.32 -24.42 15.94
N GLY A 366 6.46 -25.17 15.26
CA GLY A 366 5.10 -25.49 15.72
C GLY A 366 4.04 -24.48 15.28
N ALA A 367 4.47 -23.35 14.70
CA ALA A 367 3.64 -22.39 13.99
C ALA A 367 4.17 -22.11 12.57
N ASP A 368 4.82 -23.11 11.98
CA ASP A 368 5.48 -23.03 10.67
C ASP A 368 5.16 -24.18 9.69
N ASP A 369 4.06 -24.90 9.95
CA ASP A 369 3.53 -25.91 9.04
C ASP A 369 2.82 -25.27 7.82
N PRO A 370 3.28 -25.54 6.59
CA PRO A 370 2.72 -24.95 5.37
C PRO A 370 1.32 -25.44 4.99
N ASN A 371 0.81 -26.51 5.62
CA ASN A 371 -0.57 -26.96 5.46
C ASN A 371 -1.57 -26.02 6.15
N PHE A 372 -1.07 -25.08 6.96
CA PHE A 372 -1.87 -24.07 7.64
C PHE A 372 -1.53 -22.68 7.14
N VAL A 373 -2.47 -21.76 7.33
CA VAL A 373 -2.25 -20.33 7.32
C VAL A 373 -2.28 -19.84 8.76
N GLN A 374 -1.25 -19.10 9.16
CA GLN A 374 -1.07 -18.60 10.52
C GLN A 374 -0.80 -17.10 10.49
N THR A 375 -1.57 -16.34 11.25
CA THR A 375 -1.56 -14.87 11.15
C THR A 375 -2.05 -14.16 12.42
N SER A 376 -1.96 -12.84 12.43
CA SER A 376 -2.48 -11.98 13.50
C SER A 376 -1.97 -12.37 14.88
N ALA A 377 -0.69 -12.71 14.98
CA ALA A 377 -0.07 -13.10 16.24
C ALA A 377 0.02 -11.91 17.21
N PHE A 378 -0.22 -12.16 18.50
CA PHE A 378 -0.14 -11.19 19.58
C PHE A 378 0.52 -11.82 20.80
N TRP A 379 1.35 -11.05 21.50
CA TRP A 379 2.12 -11.56 22.64
C TRP A 379 1.29 -11.52 23.92
N SER A 380 1.57 -12.48 24.80
CA SER A 380 1.21 -12.34 26.19
C SER A 380 1.96 -11.16 26.83
N PRO A 381 1.35 -10.50 27.82
CA PRO A 381 1.94 -9.52 28.73
C PRO A 381 3.39 -9.74 29.18
N ASP A 382 3.79 -10.99 29.37
CA ASP A 382 5.10 -11.41 29.87
C ASP A 382 6.06 -11.87 28.76
N GLY A 383 5.63 -11.81 27.49
CA GLY A 383 6.41 -12.21 26.32
C GLY A 383 6.63 -13.72 26.16
N LYS A 384 6.01 -14.56 26.99
CA LYS A 384 6.24 -16.02 26.97
C LYS A 384 5.36 -16.78 25.99
N TRP A 385 4.21 -16.23 25.62
CA TRP A 385 3.23 -16.87 24.75
C TRP A 385 2.87 -15.98 23.58
N LEU A 386 2.52 -16.61 22.47
CA LEU A 386 1.91 -15.99 21.31
C LEU A 386 0.51 -16.57 21.12
N ILE A 387 -0.47 -15.71 20.86
CA ILE A 387 -1.84 -16.08 20.49
C ILE A 387 -2.05 -15.65 19.05
N PHE A 388 -2.55 -16.52 18.19
CA PHE A 388 -2.60 -16.26 16.75
C PHE A 388 -3.80 -16.96 16.10
N SER A 389 -4.19 -16.48 14.92
CA SER A 389 -5.20 -17.10 14.07
C SER A 389 -4.58 -18.21 13.23
N ARG A 390 -5.23 -19.38 13.16
CA ARG A 390 -4.84 -20.51 12.34
C ARG A 390 -6.02 -21.05 11.54
N ALA A 391 -5.81 -21.36 10.27
CA ALA A 391 -6.77 -22.10 9.45
C ALA A 391 -6.03 -23.08 8.53
N THR A 392 -6.76 -24.00 7.90
CA THR A 392 -6.20 -24.83 6.83
C THR A 392 -5.82 -23.94 5.63
N ALA A 393 -4.63 -24.14 5.08
CA ALA A 393 -4.15 -23.36 3.96
C ALA A 393 -4.96 -23.67 2.68
N SER A 394 -5.47 -22.64 1.98
CA SER A 394 -6.24 -22.80 0.73
C SER A 394 -5.74 -21.91 -0.42
N ASN A 395 -6.07 -22.27 -1.66
CA ASN A 395 -5.80 -21.41 -2.82
C ASN A 395 -6.71 -20.17 -2.72
N PRO A 396 -6.19 -18.93 -2.76
CA PRO A 396 -7.02 -17.74 -2.67
C PRO A 396 -7.98 -17.58 -3.85
N TYR A 397 -7.70 -18.20 -5.00
CA TYR A 397 -8.55 -18.19 -6.19
C TYR A 397 -8.58 -19.58 -6.84
N PRO A 398 -9.40 -20.52 -6.35
CA PRO A 398 -9.47 -21.88 -6.89
C PRO A 398 -9.95 -21.91 -8.36
N ALA A 399 -9.70 -23.02 -9.06
CA ALA A 399 -10.18 -23.21 -10.42
C ALA A 399 -11.71 -23.06 -10.48
N GLY A 400 -12.20 -22.28 -11.45
CA GLY A 400 -13.62 -21.94 -11.55
C GLY A 400 -14.10 -20.83 -10.61
N TYR A 401 -13.19 -20.12 -9.92
CA TYR A 401 -13.52 -18.98 -9.07
C TYR A 401 -14.42 -17.97 -9.79
N LYS A 402 -15.55 -17.67 -9.14
CA LYS A 402 -16.47 -16.60 -9.55
C LYS A 402 -16.14 -15.34 -8.76
N ARG A 403 -16.20 -14.18 -9.42
CA ARG A 403 -15.91 -12.90 -8.78
C ARG A 403 -16.95 -12.60 -7.70
N SER A 404 -16.50 -12.46 -6.46
CA SER A 404 -17.27 -11.90 -5.34
C SER A 404 -17.59 -10.42 -5.57
N LEU A 405 -18.80 -9.98 -5.23
CA LEU A 405 -19.29 -8.62 -5.49
C LEU A 405 -19.52 -7.81 -4.22
N TYR A 406 -19.53 -8.43 -3.04
CA TYR A 406 -19.79 -7.76 -1.77
C TYR A 406 -19.15 -8.52 -0.59
N ALA A 407 -19.10 -7.90 0.59
CA ALA A 407 -18.51 -8.54 1.78
C ALA A 407 -19.44 -9.63 2.33
N ASN A 408 -18.90 -10.81 2.64
CA ASN A 408 -19.62 -12.05 2.92
C ASN A 408 -20.34 -12.65 1.70
N ASP A 409 -19.92 -12.33 0.48
CA ASP A 409 -20.40 -13.03 -0.71
C ASP A 409 -19.99 -14.52 -0.63
N PRO A 410 -20.91 -15.48 -0.89
CA PRO A 410 -20.58 -16.91 -0.92
C PRO A 410 -19.47 -17.28 -1.90
N ASN A 411 -19.20 -16.45 -2.92
CA ASN A 411 -18.11 -16.63 -3.86
C ASN A 411 -16.74 -16.19 -3.33
N GLU A 412 -16.67 -15.54 -2.17
CA GLU A 412 -15.38 -15.30 -1.50
C GLU A 412 -14.70 -16.63 -1.16
N THR A 413 -13.37 -16.63 -1.08
CA THR A 413 -12.65 -17.81 -0.58
C THR A 413 -12.96 -18.02 0.89
N GLN A 414 -13.64 -19.12 1.21
CA GLN A 414 -14.09 -19.39 2.57
C GLN A 414 -12.91 -19.84 3.44
N VAL A 415 -12.58 -19.05 4.46
CA VAL A 415 -11.54 -19.31 5.46
C VAL A 415 -12.09 -18.98 6.84
N GLN A 416 -12.06 -19.97 7.73
CA GLN A 416 -12.44 -19.81 9.13
C GLN A 416 -11.21 -20.03 9.99
N TYR A 417 -10.81 -18.98 10.68
CA TYR A 417 -9.66 -19.00 11.58
C TYR A 417 -10.07 -19.42 13.00
N ASP A 418 -9.32 -20.31 13.59
CA ASP A 418 -9.36 -20.62 15.01
C ASP A 418 -8.24 -19.88 15.73
N LEU A 419 -8.43 -19.56 17.01
CA LEU A 419 -7.34 -19.03 17.82
C LEU A 419 -6.52 -20.17 18.43
N TYR A 420 -5.21 -20.05 18.32
CA TYR A 420 -4.25 -20.95 18.96
C TYR A 420 -3.31 -20.14 19.84
N ARG A 421 -2.72 -20.79 20.83
CA ARG A 421 -1.61 -20.27 21.62
C ARG A 421 -0.39 -21.18 21.53
N ILE A 422 0.80 -20.61 21.57
CA ILE A 422 2.07 -21.35 21.51
C ILE A 422 3.09 -20.68 22.43
N PRO A 423 3.90 -21.45 23.18
CA PRO A 423 4.99 -20.84 23.95
C PRO A 423 6.08 -20.35 22.99
N PHE A 424 6.58 -19.13 23.19
CA PHE A 424 7.64 -18.56 22.37
C PHE A 424 8.99 -19.25 22.63
N ASN A 425 9.28 -19.56 23.91
CA ASN A 425 10.49 -20.28 24.34
C ASN A 425 11.80 -19.74 23.72
N ASN A 426 11.96 -18.41 23.71
CA ASN A 426 13.10 -17.73 23.07
C ASN A 426 13.27 -18.14 21.59
N GLY A 427 12.17 -18.22 20.85
CA GLY A 427 12.14 -18.57 19.44
C GLY A 427 12.17 -20.07 19.13
N LYS A 428 12.32 -20.94 20.13
CA LYS A 428 12.25 -22.40 19.94
C LYS A 428 10.84 -22.91 19.67
N GLY A 429 9.82 -22.09 19.96
CA GLY A 429 8.43 -22.48 19.78
C GLY A 429 8.01 -23.63 20.72
N GLY A 430 7.04 -24.41 20.29
CA GLY A 430 6.48 -25.52 21.05
C GLY A 430 5.27 -26.14 20.36
N VAL A 431 4.37 -26.72 21.15
CA VAL A 431 3.10 -27.26 20.62
C VAL A 431 2.06 -26.14 20.62
N ALA A 432 1.44 -25.88 19.47
CA ALA A 432 0.32 -24.96 19.37
C ALA A 432 -0.96 -25.61 19.91
N GLU A 433 -1.62 -24.95 20.85
CA GLU A 433 -2.84 -25.41 21.52
C GLU A 433 -4.04 -24.55 21.09
N PRO A 434 -5.20 -25.14 20.75
CA PRO A 434 -6.40 -24.37 20.45
C PRO A 434 -6.91 -23.67 21.71
N VAL A 435 -7.35 -22.42 21.56
CA VAL A 435 -7.96 -21.64 22.65
C VAL A 435 -9.45 -22.02 22.73
N ARG A 436 -9.81 -22.88 23.68
CA ARG A 436 -11.20 -23.31 23.89
C ARG A 436 -12.16 -22.12 23.95
N GLY A 437 -13.27 -22.18 23.19
CA GLY A 437 -14.24 -21.08 23.06
C GLY A 437 -13.95 -20.13 21.90
N ALA A 438 -12.72 -20.10 21.40
CA ALA A 438 -12.28 -19.33 20.24
C ALA A 438 -11.68 -20.22 19.12
N SER A 439 -11.87 -21.53 19.23
CA SER A 439 -11.53 -22.55 18.23
C SER A 439 -12.70 -23.51 18.04
N ASP A 440 -12.76 -24.18 16.88
CA ASP A 440 -13.73 -25.24 16.56
C ASP A 440 -15.20 -24.81 16.72
N ASN A 441 -15.47 -23.51 16.51
CA ASN A 441 -16.80 -22.93 16.69
C ASN A 441 -17.53 -22.63 15.36
N GLY A 442 -16.96 -23.06 14.23
CA GLY A 442 -17.51 -22.84 12.89
C GLY A 442 -17.51 -21.37 12.43
N MET A 443 -16.75 -20.52 13.13
CA MET A 443 -16.61 -19.09 12.84
C MET A 443 -15.14 -18.75 12.64
N SER A 444 -14.88 -17.62 11.99
CA SER A 444 -13.55 -17.06 11.91
C SER A 444 -13.25 -16.14 13.10
N ASN A 445 -12.17 -16.43 13.83
CA ASN A 445 -11.71 -15.76 15.04
C ASN A 445 -10.31 -15.16 14.78
N ASN A 446 -10.18 -13.84 14.97
CA ASN A 446 -8.99 -13.09 14.56
C ASN A 446 -8.72 -11.85 15.42
N PHE A 447 -7.57 -11.22 15.17
CA PHE A 447 -7.06 -10.06 15.94
C PHE A 447 -7.10 -10.27 17.47
N PRO A 448 -6.49 -11.34 18.02
CA PRO A 448 -6.41 -11.51 19.46
C PRO A 448 -5.63 -10.33 20.10
N LYS A 449 -6.13 -9.83 21.23
CA LYS A 449 -5.44 -8.87 22.11
C LYS A 449 -5.57 -9.36 23.55
N VAL A 450 -4.43 -9.58 24.20
CA VAL A 450 -4.37 -10.04 25.59
C VAL A 450 -4.43 -8.84 26.54
N SER A 451 -5.23 -8.93 27.60
CA SER A 451 -5.30 -7.88 28.63
C SER A 451 -3.93 -7.70 29.32
N PRO A 452 -3.56 -6.49 29.76
CA PRO A 452 -2.27 -6.24 30.42
C PRO A 452 -2.00 -7.09 31.67
N ASP A 453 -3.04 -7.55 32.35
CA ASP A 453 -2.98 -8.45 33.51
C ASP A 453 -2.92 -9.95 33.14
N GLY A 454 -3.01 -10.27 31.84
CA GLY A 454 -2.89 -11.63 31.31
C GLY A 454 -4.11 -12.52 31.51
N LYS A 455 -5.24 -11.98 32.01
CA LYS A 455 -6.43 -12.78 32.30
C LYS A 455 -7.28 -13.08 31.07
N TRP A 456 -7.35 -12.16 30.12
CA TRP A 456 -8.35 -12.19 29.05
C TRP A 456 -7.73 -12.09 27.66
N ILE A 457 -8.33 -12.79 26.70
CA ILE A 457 -8.14 -12.58 25.27
C ILE A 457 -9.41 -11.94 24.74
N VAL A 458 -9.30 -10.73 24.17
CA VAL A 458 -10.36 -10.13 23.35
C VAL A 458 -10.03 -10.34 21.89
N PHE A 459 -11.00 -10.80 21.10
CA PHE A 459 -10.82 -11.13 19.70
C PHE A 459 -12.06 -10.80 18.88
N VAL A 460 -11.89 -10.75 17.56
CA VAL A 460 -12.95 -10.53 16.58
C VAL A 460 -13.49 -11.87 16.12
N ARG A 461 -14.80 -12.02 16.11
CA ARG A 461 -15.50 -13.17 15.51
C ARG A 461 -16.37 -12.72 14.35
N CYS A 462 -16.28 -13.42 13.21
CA CYS A 462 -17.09 -13.21 12.00
C CYS A 462 -17.25 -14.53 11.22
N LYS A 463 -18.15 -14.57 10.24
CA LYS A 463 -18.46 -15.79 9.46
C LYS A 463 -17.31 -16.25 8.57
N ASN A 464 -16.64 -15.30 7.91
CA ASN A 464 -15.59 -15.61 6.92
C ASN A 464 -14.42 -14.62 7.01
N GLY A 465 -13.21 -15.12 6.82
CA GLY A 465 -11.99 -14.34 6.67
C GLY A 465 -11.66 -13.49 7.89
N LEU A 466 -11.00 -12.35 7.67
CA LEU A 466 -10.74 -11.34 8.68
C LEU A 466 -10.84 -9.93 8.04
N LEU A 467 -10.68 -8.90 8.87
CA LEU A 467 -10.61 -7.48 8.50
C LEU A 467 -11.91 -6.90 7.91
N MET A 468 -12.45 -5.86 8.57
CA MET A 468 -13.62 -5.11 8.09
C MET A 468 -14.81 -6.00 7.68
N ARG A 469 -15.25 -6.92 8.53
CA ARG A 469 -16.39 -7.79 8.21
C ARG A 469 -17.70 -7.20 8.74
N PRO A 470 -18.79 -7.14 7.95
CA PRO A 470 -20.04 -6.51 8.38
C PRO A 470 -20.64 -7.11 9.65
N ASP A 471 -20.49 -8.42 9.81
CA ASP A 471 -20.98 -9.23 10.92
C ASP A 471 -19.96 -9.38 12.07
N SER A 472 -18.82 -8.69 11.99
CA SER A 472 -17.80 -8.79 13.03
C SER A 472 -18.28 -8.26 14.37
N ARG A 473 -17.95 -9.02 15.41
CA ARG A 473 -18.26 -8.76 16.82
C ARG A 473 -17.04 -9.05 17.66
N LEU A 474 -16.85 -8.27 18.72
CA LEU A 474 -15.82 -8.50 19.73
C LEU A 474 -16.30 -9.53 20.74
N TYR A 475 -15.45 -10.50 21.06
CA TYR A 475 -15.65 -11.54 22.06
C TYR A 475 -14.50 -11.52 23.06
N ILE A 476 -14.77 -11.98 24.28
CA ILE A 476 -13.79 -12.14 25.34
C ILE A 476 -13.81 -13.58 25.86
N VAL A 477 -12.63 -14.11 26.18
CA VAL A 477 -12.42 -15.46 26.73
C VAL A 477 -11.24 -15.45 27.71
N PRO A 478 -11.22 -16.29 28.76
CA PRO A 478 -10.03 -16.45 29.59
C PRO A 478 -8.80 -16.82 28.76
N PHE A 479 -7.61 -16.37 29.17
CA PHE A 479 -6.36 -16.63 28.47
C PHE A 479 -6.07 -18.13 28.25
N GLU A 480 -6.42 -18.96 29.24
CA GLU A 480 -6.28 -20.43 29.18
C GLU A 480 -7.31 -21.12 28.27
N GLY A 481 -8.22 -20.36 27.66
CA GLY A 481 -9.42 -20.90 27.01
C GLY A 481 -10.54 -21.16 28.00
N GLY A 482 -11.77 -21.22 27.51
CA GLY A 482 -12.95 -21.26 28.37
C GLY A 482 -14.25 -21.13 27.60
N GLU A 483 -15.23 -20.52 28.25
CA GLU A 483 -16.43 -20.01 27.58
C GLU A 483 -16.13 -18.62 27.03
N ALA A 484 -16.36 -18.43 25.73
CA ALA A 484 -16.23 -17.13 25.09
C ALA A 484 -17.59 -16.45 25.02
N ARG A 485 -17.63 -15.14 25.28
CA ARG A 485 -18.87 -14.34 25.25
C ARG A 485 -18.69 -13.08 24.42
N ALA A 486 -19.77 -12.64 23.78
CA ALA A 486 -19.77 -11.38 23.06
C ALA A 486 -19.69 -10.22 24.06
N LEU A 487 -18.91 -9.18 23.74
CA LEU A 487 -18.93 -7.96 24.54
C LEU A 487 -20.28 -7.25 24.40
N GLU A 488 -20.82 -6.78 25.52
CA GLU A 488 -22.06 -6.02 25.59
C GLU A 488 -21.96 -4.67 24.86
N SER A 489 -20.73 -4.20 24.60
CA SER A 489 -20.42 -2.96 23.89
C SER A 489 -20.54 -3.04 22.37
N ASN A 490 -20.76 -4.24 21.81
CA ASN A 490 -20.85 -4.43 20.36
C ASN A 490 -21.98 -3.61 19.73
N LEU A 491 -21.64 -2.89 18.66
CA LEU A 491 -22.58 -2.15 17.83
C LEU A 491 -23.08 -3.01 16.64
N PRO A 492 -24.19 -2.65 15.97
CA PRO A 492 -24.82 -3.50 14.97
C PRO A 492 -23.95 -3.87 13.77
N VAL A 493 -23.11 -2.97 13.26
CA VAL A 493 -22.31 -3.20 12.05
C VAL A 493 -20.84 -3.05 12.34
N MET A 494 -20.12 -4.14 12.15
CA MET A 494 -18.66 -4.25 12.22
C MET A 494 -18.06 -3.72 13.53
N ASN A 495 -17.39 -4.59 14.27
CA ASN A 495 -16.63 -4.23 15.47
C ASN A 495 -15.30 -4.95 15.39
N SER A 496 -14.22 -4.18 15.37
CA SER A 496 -12.87 -4.69 15.20
C SER A 496 -11.87 -3.62 15.59
N TRP A 497 -10.59 -3.89 15.31
CA TRP A 497 -9.46 -3.04 15.61
C TRP A 497 -9.54 -2.49 17.03
N HIS A 498 -9.20 -3.35 17.98
CA HIS A 498 -9.27 -3.04 19.39
C HIS A 498 -7.90 -3.04 20.06
N SER A 499 -7.80 -2.33 21.16
CA SER A 499 -6.61 -2.27 21.99
C SER A 499 -6.96 -1.98 23.45
N TRP A 500 -6.12 -2.48 24.36
CA TRP A 500 -6.28 -2.32 25.80
C TRP A 500 -5.55 -1.09 26.32
N SER A 501 -6.19 -0.33 27.19
CA SER A 501 -5.51 0.72 27.95
C SER A 501 -4.41 0.10 28.83
N PRO A 502 -3.35 0.84 29.19
CA PRO A 502 -2.25 0.27 29.98
C PRO A 502 -2.67 -0.35 31.32
N ASN A 503 -3.72 0.17 31.95
CA ASN A 503 -4.28 -0.37 33.18
C ASN A 503 -5.24 -1.56 32.99
N GLY A 504 -5.54 -1.94 31.75
CA GLY A 504 -6.41 -3.06 31.41
C GLY A 504 -7.89 -2.86 31.76
N LYS A 505 -8.33 -1.63 32.02
CA LYS A 505 -9.72 -1.30 32.38
C LYS A 505 -10.55 -0.75 31.25
N TRP A 506 -9.91 -0.33 30.16
CA TRP A 506 -10.58 0.21 29.00
C TRP A 506 -10.16 -0.53 27.75
N LEU A 507 -11.13 -0.75 26.87
CA LEU A 507 -10.90 -1.22 25.51
C LEU A 507 -11.32 -0.12 24.55
N VAL A 508 -10.42 0.29 23.66
CA VAL A 508 -10.76 1.09 22.49
C VAL A 508 -11.08 0.15 21.34
N PHE A 509 -12.06 0.48 20.50
CA PHE A 509 -12.35 -0.24 19.27
C PHE A 509 -12.96 0.65 18.20
N SER A 510 -13.01 0.16 16.96
CA SER A 510 -13.66 0.85 15.85
C SER A 510 -14.94 0.15 15.42
N SER A 511 -15.93 0.94 14.97
CA SER A 511 -17.17 0.41 14.41
C SER A 511 -17.70 1.22 13.23
N LYS A 512 -18.43 0.56 12.31
CA LYS A 512 -19.17 1.18 11.19
C LYS A 512 -20.64 1.46 11.52
N SER A 513 -20.98 1.53 12.81
CA SER A 513 -22.25 2.06 13.28
C SER A 513 -22.02 3.43 13.91
N PRO A 514 -22.84 4.46 13.61
CA PRO A 514 -23.98 4.47 12.71
C PRO A 514 -23.62 4.74 11.23
N SER A 515 -22.33 4.89 10.90
CA SER A 515 -21.86 5.27 9.56
C SER A 515 -20.83 4.29 9.00
N PHE A 516 -20.79 4.11 7.68
CA PHE A 516 -19.74 3.31 7.02
C PHE A 516 -18.34 3.93 7.14
N TYR A 517 -18.23 5.20 7.52
CA TYR A 517 -16.97 5.76 8.01
C TYR A 517 -16.80 5.34 9.47
N THR A 518 -15.78 4.53 9.76
CA THR A 518 -15.57 4.00 11.10
C THR A 518 -15.35 5.10 12.12
N ARG A 519 -16.02 4.98 13.25
CA ARG A 519 -15.84 5.81 14.44
C ARG A 519 -15.12 5.03 15.54
N MET A 520 -14.57 5.76 16.50
CA MET A 520 -13.83 5.23 17.64
C MET A 520 -14.72 5.17 18.88
N TYR A 521 -14.67 4.06 19.61
CA TYR A 521 -15.46 3.82 20.82
C TYR A 521 -14.59 3.29 21.96
N LEU A 522 -15.00 3.59 23.19
CA LEU A 522 -14.45 3.05 24.43
C LEU A 522 -15.50 2.20 25.15
N THR A 523 -15.03 1.18 25.86
CA THR A 523 -15.84 0.44 26.83
C THR A 523 -14.98 0.12 28.05
N HIS A 524 -15.58 0.22 29.24
CA HIS A 524 -14.95 -0.22 30.48
C HIS A 524 -15.10 -1.73 30.63
N ILE A 525 -14.04 -2.40 31.06
CA ILE A 525 -14.04 -3.84 31.33
C ILE A 525 -13.83 -4.08 32.83
N ASP A 526 -14.78 -4.76 33.45
CA ASP A 526 -14.70 -5.12 34.88
C ASP A 526 -13.75 -6.32 35.13
N GLU A 527 -13.55 -6.68 36.41
CA GLU A 527 -12.70 -7.82 36.80
C GLU A 527 -13.19 -9.16 36.26
N GLN A 528 -14.50 -9.28 36.05
CA GLN A 528 -15.11 -10.47 35.49
C GLN A 528 -15.05 -10.47 33.97
N GLY A 529 -14.61 -9.38 33.34
CA GLY A 529 -14.49 -9.17 31.90
C GLY A 529 -15.76 -8.63 31.21
N HIS A 530 -16.77 -8.15 31.95
CA HIS A 530 -17.99 -7.60 31.35
C HIS A 530 -17.72 -6.22 30.79
N ALA A 531 -18.31 -5.92 29.63
CA ALA A 531 -18.17 -4.62 29.00
C ALA A 531 -19.30 -3.68 29.42
N SER A 532 -18.97 -2.41 29.67
CA SER A 532 -19.97 -1.35 29.70
C SER A 532 -20.50 -1.07 28.28
N PRO A 533 -21.67 -0.44 28.12
CA PRO A 533 -22.07 0.10 26.82
C PRO A 533 -21.00 1.03 26.22
N PRO A 534 -20.96 1.17 24.88
CA PRO A 534 -19.89 1.89 24.22
C PRO A 534 -20.05 3.41 24.37
N VAL A 535 -18.92 4.09 24.55
CA VAL A 535 -18.80 5.56 24.61
C VAL A 535 -18.04 6.02 23.37
N GLU A 536 -18.65 6.87 22.54
CA GLU A 536 -18.00 7.43 21.35
C GLU A 536 -16.85 8.36 21.77
N VAL A 537 -15.68 8.18 21.16
CA VAL A 537 -14.58 9.14 21.25
C VAL A 537 -14.82 10.21 20.19
N GLU A 538 -15.58 11.23 20.59
CA GLU A 538 -15.99 12.31 19.69
C GLU A 538 -14.78 13.06 19.12
N ASN A 539 -14.99 13.65 17.92
CA ASN A 539 -14.01 14.43 17.16
C ASN A 539 -12.73 13.68 16.75
N ALA A 540 -12.72 12.34 16.79
CA ALA A 540 -11.59 11.56 16.27
C ALA A 540 -11.38 11.80 14.76
N THR A 541 -12.43 11.90 13.95
CA THR A 541 -12.28 12.20 12.51
C THR A 541 -13.36 13.15 12.02
N ALA A 542 -13.09 13.81 10.89
CA ALA A 542 -14.14 14.45 10.09
C ALA A 542 -15.14 13.38 9.60
N SER A 543 -16.38 13.78 9.33
CA SER A 543 -17.49 12.86 8.99
C SER A 543 -17.28 12.06 7.69
N ASN A 544 -16.36 12.49 6.82
CA ASN A 544 -15.96 11.83 5.58
C ASN A 544 -14.58 11.14 5.68
N ARG A 545 -14.12 10.86 6.90
CA ARG A 545 -12.88 10.16 7.22
C ARG A 545 -13.14 9.05 8.25
N ALA A 546 -12.34 8.00 8.18
CA ALA A 546 -12.52 6.77 8.93
C ALA A 546 -11.36 6.56 9.92
N VAL A 547 -11.69 6.19 11.17
CA VAL A 547 -10.71 5.72 12.17
C VAL A 547 -10.28 4.31 11.81
N ASN A 548 -8.98 4.05 11.79
CA ASN A 548 -8.45 2.73 11.46
C ASN A 548 -7.29 2.38 12.41
N ILE A 549 -7.31 1.16 12.95
CA ILE A 549 -6.32 0.61 13.90
C ILE A 549 -6.05 1.58 15.07
N PRO A 550 -7.03 1.81 15.97
CA PRO A 550 -6.74 2.52 17.21
C PRO A 550 -5.95 1.63 18.16
N GLU A 551 -4.82 2.15 18.64
CA GLU A 551 -3.96 1.46 19.59
C GLU A 551 -3.58 2.40 20.74
N PHE A 552 -3.78 1.94 21.97
CA PHE A 552 -3.28 2.68 23.13
C PHE A 552 -1.76 2.69 23.15
N LEU A 553 -1.21 3.88 23.38
CA LEU A 553 0.22 4.09 23.48
C LEU A 553 0.58 4.34 24.94
N ASN A 554 1.39 3.46 25.53
CA ASN A 554 1.76 3.54 26.96
C ASN A 554 2.85 4.59 27.20
N ILE A 555 2.51 5.85 26.95
CA ILE A 555 3.37 7.02 27.17
C ILE A 555 2.65 8.06 28.02
N GLY A 556 3.41 8.95 28.65
CA GLY A 556 2.88 10.10 29.36
C GLY A 556 2.40 11.20 28.40
N ALA A 557 1.75 12.21 28.97
CA ALA A 557 1.36 13.40 28.23
C ALA A 557 2.62 14.17 27.77
N ASN A 558 2.67 14.52 26.47
CA ASN A 558 3.79 15.24 25.82
C ASN A 558 5.09 14.44 25.65
N ASP A 559 5.03 13.11 25.74
CA ASP A 559 6.18 12.22 25.47
C ASP A 559 6.37 11.93 23.96
N LEU A 560 5.46 12.39 23.11
CA LEU A 560 5.54 12.30 21.65
C LEU A 560 4.92 13.57 21.03
N ASP A 561 5.75 14.36 20.34
CA ASP A 561 5.35 15.60 19.66
C ASP A 561 5.06 15.35 18.17
N HIS A 562 5.97 14.67 17.46
CA HIS A 562 5.81 14.29 16.06
C HIS A 562 6.73 13.13 15.64
N ILE A 563 6.44 12.55 14.47
CA ILE A 563 7.23 11.48 13.87
C ILE A 563 7.75 11.96 12.50
N GLU A 564 9.06 11.99 12.35
CA GLU A 564 9.76 12.34 11.11
C GLU A 564 10.03 11.08 10.28
N THR A 565 9.91 11.18 8.96
CA THR A 565 10.04 10.02 8.06
C THR A 565 11.05 10.22 6.92
N PRO A 566 12.32 10.53 7.22
CA PRO A 566 13.34 10.75 6.18
C PRO A 566 13.56 9.52 5.28
N ALA A 567 13.40 8.30 5.81
CA ALA A 567 13.48 7.07 5.01
C ALA A 567 12.39 7.01 3.92
N ILE A 568 11.23 7.58 4.20
CA ILE A 568 10.09 7.58 3.28
C ILE A 568 10.27 8.65 2.22
N ASP A 569 10.81 9.81 2.61
CA ASP A 569 11.22 10.80 1.63
C ASP A 569 12.23 10.24 0.65
N TYR A 570 13.20 9.43 1.11
CA TYR A 570 14.13 8.74 0.23
C TYR A 570 13.40 7.88 -0.81
N TYR A 571 12.48 7.01 -0.38
CA TYR A 571 11.77 6.13 -1.29
C TYR A 571 10.83 6.85 -2.26
N ARG A 572 10.20 7.95 -1.82
CA ARG A 572 9.40 8.79 -2.72
C ARG A 572 10.25 9.38 -3.85
N GLU A 573 11.44 9.89 -3.52
CA GLU A 573 12.37 10.42 -4.53
C GLU A 573 12.92 9.30 -5.43
N PHE A 574 13.19 8.13 -4.86
CA PHE A 574 13.58 6.93 -5.62
C PHE A 574 12.53 6.54 -6.65
N ASP A 575 11.27 6.41 -6.24
CA ASP A 575 10.16 6.01 -7.12
C ASP A 575 9.91 7.05 -8.22
N THR A 576 10.00 8.33 -7.87
CA THR A 576 9.90 9.43 -8.85
C THR A 576 11.00 9.34 -9.89
N ALA A 577 12.25 9.13 -9.45
CA ALA A 577 13.39 8.99 -10.36
C ALA A 577 13.27 7.74 -11.24
N GLN A 578 12.80 6.61 -10.69
CA GLN A 578 12.56 5.38 -11.44
C GLN A 578 11.46 5.56 -12.49
N GLN A 579 10.37 6.24 -12.16
CA GLN A 579 9.32 6.49 -13.15
C GLN A 579 9.84 7.33 -14.33
N LEU A 580 10.61 8.38 -14.05
CA LEU A 580 11.24 9.19 -15.10
C LEU A 580 12.22 8.36 -15.95
N GLN A 581 12.95 7.45 -15.31
CA GLN A 581 13.84 6.50 -15.99
C GLN A 581 13.06 5.58 -16.93
N ASP A 582 11.96 4.99 -16.47
CA ASP A 582 11.12 4.06 -17.23
C ASP A 582 10.43 4.74 -18.42
N GLU A 583 10.09 6.03 -18.26
CA GLU A 583 9.58 6.89 -19.34
C GLU A 583 10.67 7.40 -20.29
N ALA A 584 11.93 6.96 -20.11
CA ALA A 584 13.12 7.41 -20.84
C ALA A 584 13.38 8.93 -20.79
N LYS A 585 12.85 9.62 -19.77
CA LYS A 585 13.05 11.06 -19.51
C LYS A 585 14.35 11.28 -18.71
N TYR A 586 15.48 10.84 -19.27
CA TYR A 586 16.76 10.79 -18.55
C TYR A 586 17.22 12.16 -18.02
N ALA A 587 16.98 13.24 -18.76
CA ALA A 587 17.33 14.60 -18.33
C ALA A 587 16.60 15.02 -17.02
N GLU A 588 15.37 14.55 -16.82
CA GLU A 588 14.59 14.78 -15.59
C GLU A 588 14.93 13.76 -14.51
N ALA A 589 15.26 12.52 -14.89
CA ALA A 589 15.63 11.45 -13.96
C ALA A 589 16.96 11.73 -13.23
N ILE A 590 17.96 12.31 -13.91
CA ILE A 590 19.28 12.62 -13.33
C ILE A 590 19.20 13.44 -12.03
N PRO A 591 18.55 14.63 -11.98
CA PRO A 591 18.44 15.38 -10.74
C PRO A 591 17.65 14.65 -9.66
N ALA A 592 16.61 13.89 -10.02
CA ALA A 592 15.85 13.08 -9.06
C ALA A 592 16.71 11.95 -8.45
N TRP A 593 17.53 11.26 -9.26
CA TRP A 593 18.48 10.26 -8.77
C TRP A 593 19.55 10.85 -7.85
N LYS A 594 20.03 12.06 -8.14
CA LYS A 594 20.97 12.79 -7.24
C LYS A 594 20.33 13.10 -5.89
N VAL A 595 19.06 13.50 -5.85
CA VAL A 595 18.34 13.73 -4.60
C VAL A 595 18.16 12.41 -3.82
N ALA A 596 17.76 11.33 -4.49
CA ALA A 596 17.64 10.02 -3.86
C ALA A 596 18.98 9.56 -3.26
N ALA A 597 20.07 9.64 -4.04
CA ALA A 597 21.43 9.29 -3.60
C ALA A 597 21.93 10.14 -2.41
N ALA A 598 21.52 11.41 -2.34
CA ALA A 598 21.86 12.28 -1.21
C ALA A 598 21.07 11.94 0.07
N LYS A 599 19.84 11.44 -0.06
CA LYS A 599 19.00 11.03 1.08
C LYS A 599 19.42 9.69 1.67
N ASP A 600 19.88 8.75 0.85
CA ASP A 600 20.50 7.50 1.30
C ASP A 600 21.82 7.24 0.58
N PRO A 601 22.95 7.72 1.13
CA PRO A 601 24.27 7.55 0.52
C PRO A 601 24.83 6.12 0.67
N THR A 602 24.11 5.23 1.37
CA THR A 602 24.49 3.82 1.59
C THR A 602 23.72 2.84 0.70
N ASP A 603 22.78 3.33 -0.11
CA ASP A 603 22.12 2.52 -1.12
C ASP A 603 22.86 2.63 -2.45
N ALA A 604 23.30 1.50 -2.99
CA ALA A 604 24.03 1.46 -4.26
C ALA A 604 23.13 1.75 -5.48
N ARG A 605 21.81 1.53 -5.37
CA ARG A 605 20.88 1.53 -6.51
C ARG A 605 20.69 2.92 -7.14
N PRO A 606 20.50 4.02 -6.39
CA PRO A 606 20.43 5.36 -6.97
C PRO A 606 21.68 5.71 -7.78
N PHE A 607 22.87 5.33 -7.32
CA PHE A 607 24.12 5.57 -8.05
C PHE A 607 24.21 4.75 -9.34
N ASN A 608 23.81 3.47 -9.31
CA ASN A 608 23.72 2.66 -10.53
C ASN A 608 22.76 3.28 -11.55
N ASN A 609 21.55 3.64 -11.12
CA ASN A 609 20.53 4.18 -12.02
C ASN A 609 20.85 5.58 -12.51
N LEU A 610 21.51 6.40 -11.68
CA LEU A 610 22.11 7.67 -12.10
C LEU A 610 23.13 7.42 -13.23
N GLY A 611 24.01 6.42 -13.07
CA GLY A 611 24.95 6.01 -14.12
C GLY A 611 24.26 5.61 -15.42
N VAL A 612 23.15 4.86 -15.34
CA VAL A 612 22.37 4.47 -16.53
C VAL A 612 21.78 5.69 -17.24
N ALA A 613 21.18 6.61 -16.47
CA ALA A 613 20.61 7.85 -17.02
C ALA A 613 21.67 8.73 -17.69
N LEU A 614 22.83 8.87 -17.06
CA LEU A 614 23.97 9.65 -17.58
C LEU A 614 24.54 9.01 -18.86
N ALA A 615 24.73 7.69 -18.87
CA ALA A 615 25.21 6.95 -20.04
C ALA A 615 24.23 7.07 -21.22
N ALA A 616 22.92 6.99 -20.98
CA ALA A 616 21.91 7.18 -22.01
C ALA A 616 21.91 8.61 -22.62
N MET A 617 22.41 9.59 -21.88
CA MET A 617 22.62 10.97 -22.34
C MET A 617 24.02 11.20 -22.96
N GLY A 618 24.84 10.16 -23.10
CA GLY A 618 26.22 10.24 -23.60
C GLY A 618 27.22 10.85 -22.62
N GLN A 619 26.84 11.03 -21.35
CA GLN A 619 27.70 11.59 -20.29
C GLN A 619 28.51 10.48 -19.61
N PHE A 620 29.39 9.82 -20.37
CA PHE A 620 30.04 8.59 -19.92
C PHE A 620 30.99 8.76 -18.72
N ASP A 621 31.72 9.88 -18.62
CA ASP A 621 32.60 10.14 -17.48
C ASP A 621 31.82 10.26 -16.16
N ASP A 622 30.75 11.04 -16.14
CA ASP A 622 29.87 11.17 -14.98
C ASP A 622 29.20 9.82 -14.65
N ALA A 623 28.84 9.04 -15.67
CA ALA A 623 28.26 7.71 -15.49
C ALA A 623 29.24 6.75 -14.80
N ILE A 624 30.50 6.75 -15.24
CA ILE A 624 31.60 5.97 -14.66
C ILE A 624 31.77 6.31 -13.17
N ASP A 625 31.74 7.59 -12.80
CA ASP A 625 31.86 7.99 -11.39
C ASP A 625 30.67 7.53 -10.54
N ALA A 626 29.45 7.61 -11.10
CA ALA A 626 28.26 7.08 -10.46
C ALA A 626 28.35 5.55 -10.25
N TYR A 627 28.78 4.79 -11.27
CA TYR A 627 28.96 3.34 -11.13
C TYR A 627 30.05 2.97 -10.13
N LYS A 628 31.19 3.67 -10.11
CA LYS A 628 32.24 3.47 -9.10
C LYS A 628 31.71 3.68 -7.69
N ARG A 629 30.88 4.71 -7.48
CA ARG A 629 30.25 4.95 -6.19
C ARG A 629 29.29 3.83 -5.81
N SER A 630 28.50 3.34 -6.77
CA SER A 630 27.61 2.19 -6.59
C SER A 630 28.40 0.93 -6.18
N LEU A 631 29.50 0.62 -6.87
CA LEU A 631 30.36 -0.54 -6.57
C LEU A 631 31.18 -0.38 -5.29
N THR A 632 31.47 0.85 -4.85
CA THR A 632 32.05 1.09 -3.51
C THR A 632 31.10 0.65 -2.40
N ILE A 633 29.79 0.78 -2.64
CA ILE A 633 28.74 0.43 -1.68
C ILE A 633 28.35 -1.04 -1.78
N ASN A 634 28.14 -1.54 -3.01
CA ASN A 634 27.84 -2.95 -3.29
C ASN A 634 28.81 -3.51 -4.34
N PRO A 635 29.96 -4.06 -3.91
CA PRO A 635 30.96 -4.62 -4.81
C PRO A 635 30.48 -5.88 -5.56
N GLU A 636 29.47 -6.58 -5.06
CA GLU A 636 28.99 -7.85 -5.64
C GLU A 636 27.82 -7.65 -6.63
N SER A 637 27.59 -6.42 -7.08
CA SER A 637 26.51 -6.11 -8.03
C SER A 637 26.90 -6.47 -9.47
N SER A 638 26.55 -7.68 -9.91
CA SER A 638 26.71 -8.12 -11.31
C SER A 638 26.11 -7.11 -12.31
N GLN A 639 24.91 -6.59 -12.04
CA GLN A 639 24.26 -5.59 -12.89
C GLN A 639 25.09 -4.30 -13.02
N THR A 640 25.65 -3.82 -11.91
CA THR A 640 26.43 -2.58 -11.91
C THR A 640 27.77 -2.78 -12.59
N HIS A 641 28.44 -3.91 -12.38
CA HIS A 641 29.65 -4.26 -13.14
C HIS A 641 29.38 -4.34 -14.65
N ASN A 642 28.25 -4.94 -15.06
CA ASN A 642 27.85 -4.97 -16.47
C ASN A 642 27.65 -3.57 -17.05
N ASN A 643 26.86 -2.74 -16.36
CA ASN A 643 26.57 -1.38 -16.81
C ASN A 643 27.83 -0.49 -16.83
N PHE A 644 28.70 -0.66 -15.83
CA PHE A 644 29.97 0.04 -15.75
C PHE A 644 30.90 -0.36 -16.90
N GLY A 645 31.02 -1.67 -17.17
CA GLY A 645 31.79 -2.18 -18.30
C GLY A 645 31.27 -1.64 -19.64
N SER A 646 29.95 -1.63 -19.84
CA SER A 646 29.34 -1.04 -21.05
C SER A 646 29.70 0.44 -21.20
N ALA A 647 29.59 1.25 -20.13
CA ALA A 647 29.94 2.67 -20.18
C ALA A 647 31.45 2.91 -20.40
N LEU A 648 32.32 2.05 -19.86
CA LEU A 648 33.75 2.09 -20.12
C LEU A 648 34.07 1.81 -21.59
N ALA A 649 33.39 0.85 -22.22
CA ALA A 649 33.59 0.55 -23.63
C ALA A 649 33.17 1.72 -24.52
N GLU A 650 32.04 2.36 -24.23
CA GLU A 650 31.59 3.58 -24.93
C GLU A 650 32.56 4.75 -24.72
N ALA A 651 33.23 4.82 -23.57
CA ALA A 651 34.30 5.78 -23.31
C ALA A 651 35.66 5.39 -23.93
N GLY A 652 35.73 4.30 -24.71
CA GLY A 652 36.94 3.83 -25.38
C GLY A 652 37.93 3.05 -24.48
N ARG A 653 37.53 2.69 -23.26
CA ARG A 653 38.36 1.98 -22.26
C ARG A 653 38.08 0.46 -22.29
N LEU A 654 38.33 -0.15 -23.44
CA LEU A 654 37.88 -1.51 -23.75
C LEU A 654 38.44 -2.61 -22.82
N ASP A 655 39.71 -2.52 -22.42
CA ASP A 655 40.31 -3.53 -21.52
C ASP A 655 39.66 -3.52 -20.12
N GLU A 656 39.47 -2.33 -19.53
CA GLU A 656 38.79 -2.17 -18.23
C GLU A 656 37.31 -2.56 -18.32
N ALA A 657 36.68 -2.31 -19.47
CA ALA A 657 35.32 -2.74 -19.74
C ALA A 657 35.19 -4.26 -19.64
N MET A 658 36.04 -4.99 -20.37
CA MET A 658 36.02 -6.45 -20.38
C MET A 658 36.29 -7.07 -19.00
N GLU A 659 37.17 -6.47 -18.18
CA GLU A 659 37.40 -6.93 -16.80
C GLU A 659 36.13 -6.80 -15.93
N ASN A 660 35.43 -5.67 -16.03
CA ASN A 660 34.18 -5.47 -15.31
C ASN A 660 33.07 -6.41 -15.82
N ILE A 661 32.95 -6.62 -17.13
CA ILE A 661 31.97 -7.58 -17.67
C ILE A 661 32.27 -9.01 -17.20
N ARG A 662 33.54 -9.44 -17.18
CA ARG A 662 33.93 -10.76 -16.65
C ARG A 662 33.57 -10.89 -15.17
N THR A 663 33.84 -9.87 -14.36
CA THR A 663 33.41 -9.82 -12.96
C THR A 663 31.89 -9.95 -12.84
N ALA A 664 31.11 -9.30 -13.71
CA ALA A 664 29.66 -9.43 -13.74
C ALA A 664 29.19 -10.86 -14.00
N ILE A 665 29.86 -11.58 -14.91
CA ILE A 665 29.58 -12.99 -15.23
C ILE A 665 30.00 -13.91 -14.08
N GLU A 666 31.13 -13.66 -13.43
CA GLU A 666 31.58 -14.42 -12.26
C GLU A 666 30.58 -14.31 -11.10
N LEU A 667 30.06 -13.10 -10.85
CA LEU A 667 29.06 -12.83 -9.82
C LEU A 667 27.68 -13.41 -10.16
N ASN A 668 27.31 -13.45 -11.44
CA ASN A 668 26.07 -14.06 -11.91
C ASN A 668 26.26 -14.70 -13.30
N PRO A 669 26.50 -16.02 -13.36
CA PRO A 669 26.69 -16.75 -14.61
C PRO A 669 25.45 -16.79 -15.52
N ASP A 670 24.27 -16.42 -15.01
CA ASP A 670 23.02 -16.37 -15.78
C ASP A 670 22.71 -14.96 -16.30
N ASN A 671 23.64 -14.00 -16.15
CA ASN A 671 23.48 -12.64 -16.68
C ASN A 671 23.69 -12.61 -18.20
N GLY A 672 22.63 -12.89 -18.97
CA GLY A 672 22.68 -12.94 -20.43
C GLY A 672 23.16 -11.64 -21.09
N ALA A 673 22.86 -10.47 -20.52
CA ALA A 673 23.33 -9.19 -21.05
C ALA A 673 24.86 -9.04 -20.91
N ALA A 674 25.44 -9.52 -19.81
CA ALA A 674 26.89 -9.51 -19.62
C ALA A 674 27.61 -10.41 -20.62
N HIS A 675 27.08 -11.60 -20.89
CA HIS A 675 27.60 -12.49 -21.93
C HIS A 675 27.55 -11.85 -23.33
N VAL A 676 26.42 -11.21 -23.69
CA VAL A 676 26.30 -10.48 -24.96
C VAL A 676 27.33 -9.35 -25.05
N ASN A 677 27.47 -8.55 -23.98
CA ASN A 677 28.42 -7.43 -23.93
C ASN A 677 29.87 -7.91 -24.04
N LEU A 678 30.25 -9.00 -23.37
CA LEU A 678 31.59 -9.57 -23.46
C LEU A 678 31.88 -10.03 -24.88
N GLY A 679 30.95 -10.77 -25.49
CA GLY A 679 31.08 -11.26 -26.85
C GLY A 679 31.23 -10.12 -27.88
N HIS A 680 30.45 -9.05 -27.72
CA HIS A 680 30.60 -7.84 -28.53
C HIS A 680 31.98 -7.20 -28.37
N MET A 681 32.44 -7.00 -27.13
CA MET A 681 33.75 -6.40 -26.85
C MET A 681 34.91 -7.25 -27.38
N LEU A 682 34.81 -8.58 -27.31
CA LEU A 682 35.80 -9.52 -27.87
C LEU A 682 35.88 -9.41 -29.40
N GLU A 683 34.73 -9.29 -30.09
CA GLU A 683 34.72 -9.12 -31.55
C GLU A 683 35.28 -7.76 -31.96
N VAL A 684 35.00 -6.70 -31.19
CA VAL A 684 35.57 -5.35 -31.43
C VAL A 684 37.09 -5.34 -31.22
N ARG A 685 37.60 -5.99 -30.15
CA ARG A 685 39.05 -6.10 -29.88
C ARG A 685 39.78 -6.88 -30.98
N GLY A 686 39.12 -7.91 -31.52
CA GLY A 686 39.70 -8.85 -32.47
C GLY A 686 40.65 -9.87 -31.81
N GLY A 687 40.92 -10.96 -32.53
CA GLY A 687 41.86 -12.01 -32.09
C GLY A 687 41.28 -13.12 -31.20
N ALA A 688 40.01 -13.03 -30.77
CA ALA A 688 39.35 -14.02 -29.90
C ALA A 688 37.92 -14.38 -30.38
N ARG A 689 37.75 -14.63 -31.69
CA ARG A 689 36.43 -14.81 -32.31
C ARG A 689 35.64 -16.02 -31.80
N GLU A 690 36.29 -17.15 -31.54
CA GLU A 690 35.60 -18.33 -31.01
C GLU A 690 35.09 -18.12 -29.58
N GLU A 691 35.85 -17.39 -28.75
CA GLU A 691 35.40 -16.97 -27.42
C GLU A 691 34.20 -16.03 -27.55
N ALA A 692 34.26 -15.02 -28.44
CA ALA A 692 33.15 -14.10 -28.71
C ALA A 692 31.86 -14.85 -29.08
N LYS A 693 31.95 -15.85 -29.97
CA LYS A 693 30.80 -16.70 -30.37
C LYS A 693 30.26 -17.51 -29.21
N ALA A 694 31.12 -18.09 -28.38
CA ALA A 694 30.69 -18.87 -27.21
C ALA A 694 29.90 -18.00 -26.22
N GLU A 695 30.42 -16.81 -25.91
CA GLU A 695 29.76 -15.84 -25.04
C GLU A 695 28.43 -15.36 -25.63
N LEU A 696 28.38 -15.00 -26.92
CA LEU A 696 27.14 -14.57 -27.57
C LEU A 696 26.07 -15.66 -27.58
N ARG A 697 26.42 -16.93 -27.87
CA ARG A 697 25.48 -18.05 -27.81
C ARG A 697 24.90 -18.23 -26.41
N LYS A 698 25.75 -18.12 -25.38
CA LYS A 698 25.29 -18.22 -23.99
C LYS A 698 24.37 -17.06 -23.63
N GLY A 699 24.72 -15.84 -24.05
CA GLY A 699 23.89 -14.65 -23.88
C GLY A 699 22.52 -14.77 -24.55
N ILE A 700 22.47 -15.29 -25.79
CA ILE A 700 21.22 -15.53 -26.53
C ILE A 700 20.38 -16.62 -25.85
N GLU A 701 20.99 -17.69 -25.34
CA GLU A 701 20.28 -18.75 -24.60
C GLU A 701 19.60 -18.17 -23.34
N LEU A 702 20.32 -17.34 -22.58
CA LEU A 702 19.84 -16.75 -21.33
C LEU A 702 18.86 -15.59 -21.56
N ALA A 703 19.04 -14.82 -22.63
CA ALA A 703 18.28 -13.61 -22.92
C ALA A 703 17.92 -13.50 -24.42
N PRO A 704 17.04 -14.38 -24.94
CA PRO A 704 16.73 -14.51 -26.38
C PRO A 704 15.96 -13.33 -26.98
N LYS A 705 15.70 -12.28 -26.19
CA LYS A 705 15.03 -11.05 -26.63
C LYS A 705 15.97 -9.86 -26.75
N LEU A 706 17.26 -10.04 -26.44
CA LEU A 706 18.28 -9.00 -26.64
C LEU A 706 18.72 -9.03 -28.10
N SER A 707 18.28 -8.02 -28.87
CA SER A 707 18.62 -7.88 -30.30
C SER A 707 20.12 -7.88 -30.55
N ASP A 708 20.90 -7.28 -29.65
CA ASP A 708 22.34 -7.06 -29.84
C ASP A 708 23.12 -8.38 -29.88
N GLY A 709 22.69 -9.39 -29.09
CA GLY A 709 23.28 -10.72 -29.13
C GLY A 709 23.13 -11.37 -30.51
N HIS A 710 21.91 -11.37 -31.04
CA HIS A 710 21.60 -11.88 -32.38
C HIS A 710 22.32 -11.07 -33.48
N ASN A 711 22.34 -9.74 -33.34
CA ASN A 711 22.98 -8.85 -34.31
C ASN A 711 24.50 -9.13 -34.43
N VAL A 712 25.21 -9.12 -33.30
CA VAL A 712 26.66 -9.33 -33.28
C VAL A 712 27.00 -10.76 -33.70
N TYR A 713 26.25 -11.76 -33.22
CA TYR A 713 26.48 -13.16 -33.60
C TYR A 713 26.27 -13.38 -35.11
N GLY A 714 25.20 -12.82 -35.68
CA GLY A 714 24.95 -12.85 -37.12
C GLY A 714 26.03 -12.15 -37.94
N VAL A 715 26.57 -11.01 -37.47
CA VAL A 715 27.71 -10.35 -38.13
C VAL A 715 28.97 -11.24 -38.14
N ILE A 716 29.23 -11.96 -37.04
CA ILE A 716 30.37 -12.89 -36.97
C ILE A 716 30.19 -14.05 -37.97
N LEU A 717 29.01 -14.67 -38.00
CA LEU A 717 28.68 -15.75 -38.94
C LEU A 717 28.83 -15.30 -40.40
N ALA A 718 28.40 -14.08 -40.73
CA ALA A 718 28.55 -13.51 -42.06
C ALA A 718 30.04 -13.37 -42.45
N ARG A 719 30.90 -12.96 -41.51
CA ARG A 719 32.36 -12.86 -41.75
C ARG A 719 33.02 -14.22 -41.96
N GLU A 720 32.46 -15.28 -41.40
CA GLU A 720 32.91 -16.66 -41.57
C GLU A 720 32.32 -17.34 -42.83
N GLY A 721 31.45 -16.65 -43.55
CA GLY A 721 30.80 -17.18 -44.76
C GLY A 721 29.59 -18.08 -44.48
N GLN A 722 29.15 -18.23 -43.22
CA GLN A 722 27.94 -18.97 -42.84
C GLN A 722 26.70 -18.11 -43.08
N MET A 723 26.43 -17.83 -44.35
CA MET A 723 25.59 -16.69 -44.71
C MET A 723 24.08 -16.93 -44.49
N ASP A 724 23.59 -18.16 -44.64
CA ASP A 724 22.19 -18.50 -44.35
C ASP A 724 21.87 -18.36 -42.85
N GLU A 725 22.77 -18.87 -41.99
CA GLU A 725 22.67 -18.74 -40.53
C GLU A 725 22.78 -17.27 -40.10
N ALA A 726 23.71 -16.52 -40.69
CA ALA A 726 23.88 -15.10 -40.42
C ALA A 726 22.60 -14.29 -40.71
N ILE A 727 21.95 -14.53 -41.85
CA ILE A 727 20.70 -13.85 -42.22
C ILE A 727 19.58 -14.20 -41.24
N ALA A 728 19.48 -15.44 -40.76
CA ALA A 728 18.46 -15.85 -39.79
C ALA A 728 18.62 -15.12 -38.44
N GLU A 729 19.85 -15.04 -37.94
CA GLU A 729 20.16 -14.33 -36.69
C GLU A 729 19.93 -12.81 -36.83
N LEU A 730 20.40 -12.20 -37.92
CA LEU A 730 20.20 -10.78 -38.19
C LEU A 730 18.71 -10.43 -38.41
N GLN A 731 17.93 -11.33 -39.01
CA GLN A 731 16.48 -11.18 -39.11
C GLN A 731 15.83 -11.16 -37.73
N THR A 732 16.23 -12.08 -36.86
CA THR A 732 15.74 -12.11 -35.46
C THR A 732 16.09 -10.81 -34.74
N ALA A 733 17.30 -10.27 -34.94
CA ALA A 733 17.68 -8.98 -34.38
C ALA A 733 16.80 -7.82 -34.87
N VAL A 734 16.46 -7.78 -36.17
CA VAL A 734 15.55 -6.79 -36.74
C VAL A 734 14.11 -6.95 -36.24
N ASP A 735 13.63 -8.19 -36.08
CA ASP A 735 12.29 -8.45 -35.55
C ASP A 735 12.16 -7.98 -34.10
N LEU A 736 13.22 -8.13 -33.30
CA LEU A 736 13.30 -7.65 -31.93
C LEU A 736 13.47 -6.11 -31.84
N ALA A 737 14.24 -5.52 -32.75
CA ALA A 737 14.57 -4.09 -32.76
C ALA A 737 14.37 -3.45 -34.15
N PRO A 738 13.12 -3.30 -34.64
CA PRO A 738 12.85 -2.87 -36.01
C PRO A 738 13.27 -1.42 -36.29
N ARG A 739 13.44 -0.62 -35.24
CA ARG A 739 13.91 0.78 -35.31
C ARG A 739 15.42 0.93 -35.09
N SER A 740 16.19 -0.15 -35.01
CA SER A 740 17.64 -0.10 -34.97
C SER A 740 18.20 0.05 -36.39
N ALA A 741 18.79 1.21 -36.69
CA ALA A 741 19.44 1.43 -37.98
C ALA A 741 20.58 0.43 -38.23
N GLU A 742 21.29 0.04 -37.16
CA GLU A 742 22.40 -0.91 -37.23
C GLU A 742 21.92 -2.32 -37.59
N CYS A 743 20.88 -2.83 -36.92
CA CYS A 743 20.33 -4.16 -37.22
C CYS A 743 19.83 -4.22 -38.67
N GLN A 744 19.09 -3.19 -39.10
CA GLN A 744 18.61 -3.07 -40.48
C GLN A 744 19.79 -3.04 -41.47
N PHE A 745 20.83 -2.26 -41.18
CA PHE A 745 22.02 -2.17 -42.03
C PHE A 745 22.78 -3.50 -42.12
N ASN A 746 22.98 -4.19 -41.00
CA ASN A 746 23.72 -5.46 -40.96
C ASN A 746 22.96 -6.58 -41.70
N LEU A 747 21.64 -6.68 -41.54
CA LEU A 747 20.82 -7.61 -42.30
C LEU A 747 20.88 -7.35 -43.80
N GLY A 748 20.72 -6.07 -44.21
CA GLY A 748 20.85 -5.67 -45.61
C GLY A 748 22.23 -6.03 -46.19
N ARG A 749 23.30 -5.86 -45.41
CA ARG A 749 24.66 -6.25 -45.81
C ARG A 749 24.82 -7.76 -46.00
N ALA A 750 24.31 -8.58 -45.09
CA ALA A 750 24.38 -10.03 -45.22
C ALA A 750 23.58 -10.55 -46.43
N MET A 751 22.38 -10.00 -46.66
CA MET A 751 21.58 -10.32 -47.84
C MET A 751 22.28 -9.90 -49.15
N ALA A 752 22.86 -8.70 -49.19
CA ALA A 752 23.63 -8.23 -50.35
C ALA A 752 24.85 -9.12 -50.62
N ALA A 753 25.59 -9.52 -49.60
CA ALA A 753 26.72 -10.45 -49.73
C ALA A 753 26.30 -11.83 -50.27
N SER A 754 25.02 -12.20 -50.12
CA SER A 754 24.42 -13.43 -50.66
C SER A 754 23.81 -13.25 -52.06
N ASN A 755 24.06 -12.12 -52.73
CA ASN A 755 23.42 -11.72 -53.99
C ASN A 755 21.88 -11.60 -53.92
N ARG A 756 21.30 -11.47 -52.72
CA ARG A 756 19.87 -11.22 -52.50
C ARG A 756 19.58 -9.73 -52.52
N PHE A 757 19.97 -9.07 -53.62
CA PHE A 757 19.97 -7.60 -53.70
C PHE A 757 18.56 -6.99 -53.58
N ALA A 758 17.55 -7.62 -54.18
CA ALA A 758 16.16 -7.14 -54.09
C ALA A 758 15.64 -7.17 -52.64
N ASP A 759 15.97 -8.21 -51.87
CA ASP A 759 15.59 -8.35 -50.46
C ASP A 759 16.35 -7.37 -49.56
N ALA A 760 17.58 -7.00 -49.92
CA ALA A 760 18.42 -6.09 -49.15
C ALA A 760 17.95 -4.61 -49.22
N VAL A 761 17.34 -4.18 -50.33
CA VAL A 761 16.87 -2.80 -50.56
C VAL A 761 16.02 -2.25 -49.40
N PRO A 762 14.91 -2.89 -48.97
CA PRO A 762 14.06 -2.34 -47.92
C PRO A 762 14.79 -2.14 -46.58
N HIS A 763 15.76 -3.00 -46.26
CA HIS A 763 16.55 -2.89 -45.03
C HIS A 763 17.54 -1.71 -45.09
N PHE A 764 18.20 -1.48 -46.23
CA PHE A 764 19.03 -0.29 -46.42
C PHE A 764 18.22 1.00 -46.48
N GLU A 765 17.03 1.00 -47.08
CA GLU A 765 16.10 2.13 -47.06
C GLU A 765 15.65 2.46 -45.62
N ALA A 766 15.31 1.45 -44.82
CA ALA A 766 14.96 1.61 -43.42
C ALA A 766 16.13 2.17 -42.60
N ALA A 767 17.34 1.60 -42.74
CA ALA A 767 18.54 2.10 -42.07
C ALA A 767 18.87 3.55 -42.44
N ALA A 768 18.74 3.92 -43.71
CA ALA A 768 18.92 5.29 -44.17
C ALA A 768 17.85 6.23 -43.59
N SER A 769 16.59 5.79 -43.53
CA SER A 769 15.50 6.59 -42.95
C SER A 769 15.70 6.82 -41.44
N LEU A 770 16.07 5.78 -40.69
CA LEU A 770 16.29 5.82 -39.24
C LEU A 770 17.46 6.73 -38.85
N THR A 771 18.46 6.89 -39.73
CA THR A 771 19.58 7.84 -39.53
C THR A 771 19.29 9.25 -40.09
N GLY A 772 18.05 9.51 -40.53
CA GLY A 772 17.67 10.77 -41.18
C GLY A 772 18.38 11.01 -42.53
N GLY A 773 18.93 9.95 -43.12
CA GLY A 773 19.68 9.99 -44.38
C GLY A 773 20.99 10.77 -44.26
N LYS A 774 21.62 10.76 -43.09
CA LYS A 774 22.85 11.52 -42.81
C LYS A 774 24.12 10.69 -42.78
N GLU A 775 24.03 9.36 -42.83
CA GLU A 775 25.19 8.48 -42.73
C GLU A 775 25.70 8.04 -44.11
N PRO A 776 26.86 8.57 -44.58
CA PRO A 776 27.36 8.31 -45.93
C PRO A 776 27.59 6.84 -46.24
N ALA A 777 28.03 6.03 -45.26
CA ALA A 777 28.28 4.61 -45.44
C ALA A 777 27.00 3.82 -45.77
N ILE A 778 25.88 4.17 -45.12
CA ILE A 778 24.57 3.55 -45.38
C ILE A 778 24.08 3.95 -46.77
N LEU A 779 24.17 5.24 -47.09
CA LEU A 779 23.75 5.76 -48.40
C LEU A 779 24.59 5.19 -49.55
N GLN A 780 25.89 5.01 -49.33
CA GLN A 780 26.80 4.41 -50.32
C GLN A 780 26.39 2.97 -50.64
N MET A 781 26.12 2.16 -49.61
CA MET A 781 25.66 0.78 -49.79
C MET A 781 24.29 0.76 -50.49
N LEU A 782 23.34 1.60 -50.06
CA LEU A 782 22.02 1.71 -50.69
C LEU A 782 22.12 2.10 -52.18
N ALA A 783 22.97 3.06 -52.52
CA ALA A 783 23.19 3.47 -53.91
C ALA A 783 23.80 2.34 -54.76
N GLY A 784 24.73 1.56 -54.18
CA GLY A 784 25.28 0.35 -54.81
C GLY A 784 24.18 -0.66 -55.12
N ILE A 785 23.36 -1.01 -54.12
CA ILE A 785 22.27 -1.98 -54.29
C ILE A 785 21.21 -1.49 -55.30
N TYR A 786 20.88 -0.20 -55.33
CA TYR A 786 20.00 0.33 -56.37
C TYR A 786 20.60 0.17 -57.76
N SER A 787 21.91 0.36 -57.91
CA SER A 787 22.57 0.12 -59.19
C SER A 787 22.52 -1.37 -59.59
N ASP A 788 22.81 -2.27 -58.66
CA ASP A 788 22.82 -3.72 -58.91
C ASP A 788 21.42 -4.30 -59.18
N THR A 789 20.36 -3.61 -58.74
CA THR A 789 18.95 -3.94 -59.05
C THR A 789 18.38 -3.17 -60.25
N GLY A 790 19.22 -2.44 -61.00
CA GLY A 790 18.82 -1.69 -62.20
C GLY A 790 18.05 -0.39 -61.93
N GLN A 791 17.93 0.03 -60.67
CA GLN A 791 17.28 1.28 -60.24
C GLN A 791 18.25 2.48 -60.34
N TYR A 792 18.87 2.67 -61.50
CA TYR A 792 19.97 3.63 -61.69
C TYR A 792 19.63 5.08 -61.32
N ALA A 793 18.39 5.53 -61.56
CA ALA A 793 17.95 6.87 -61.18
C ALA A 793 18.01 7.09 -59.65
N LYS A 794 17.57 6.09 -58.87
CA LYS A 794 17.67 6.12 -57.40
C LYS A 794 19.11 6.01 -56.92
N ALA A 795 19.92 5.18 -57.58
CA ALA A 795 21.35 5.05 -57.28
C ALA A 795 22.09 6.39 -57.41
N VAL A 796 21.82 7.16 -58.48
CA VAL A 796 22.40 8.48 -58.71
C VAL A 796 21.95 9.49 -57.65
N ASP A 797 20.66 9.52 -57.31
CA ASP A 797 20.11 10.43 -56.28
C ASP A 797 20.74 10.18 -54.90
N VAL A 798 20.75 8.93 -54.44
CA VAL A 798 21.31 8.55 -53.14
C VAL A 798 22.82 8.75 -53.10
N ALA A 799 23.55 8.42 -54.18
CA ALA A 799 25.00 8.66 -54.25
C ALA A 799 25.35 10.16 -54.25
N GLN A 800 24.54 11.01 -54.88
CA GLN A 800 24.73 12.47 -54.82
C GLN A 800 24.53 12.99 -53.40
N ARG A 801 23.47 12.54 -52.71
CA ARG A 801 23.24 12.91 -51.30
C ARG A 801 24.39 12.48 -50.39
N ALA A 802 24.91 11.27 -50.57
CA ALA A 802 26.07 10.79 -49.83
C ALA A 802 27.30 11.69 -50.06
N LEU A 803 27.54 12.09 -51.32
CA LEU A 803 28.63 12.98 -51.69
C LEU A 803 28.48 14.37 -51.06
N ASP A 804 27.28 14.95 -51.12
CA ASP A 804 27.01 16.27 -50.54
C ASP A 804 27.31 16.27 -49.03
N ILE A 805 26.94 15.19 -48.31
CA ILE A 805 27.25 15.04 -46.89
C ILE A 805 28.76 14.90 -46.67
N ALA A 806 29.46 14.09 -47.47
CA ALA A 806 30.90 13.91 -47.35
C ALA A 806 31.66 15.24 -47.57
N GLU A 807 31.23 16.04 -48.55
CA GLU A 807 31.77 17.38 -48.82
C GLU A 807 31.48 18.35 -47.66
N GLN A 808 30.26 18.33 -47.11
CA GLN A 808 29.91 19.11 -45.91
C GLN A 808 30.76 18.73 -44.68
N ARG A 809 31.08 17.45 -44.52
CA ARG A 809 31.95 16.93 -43.45
C ARG A 809 33.45 17.15 -43.73
N ASN A 810 33.82 17.73 -44.88
CA ASN A 810 35.20 17.88 -45.35
C ASN A 810 35.98 16.55 -45.47
N ASP A 811 35.28 15.43 -45.67
CA ASP A 811 35.90 14.12 -45.88
C ASP A 811 36.33 13.97 -47.34
N ARG A 812 37.56 14.43 -47.63
CA ARG A 812 38.09 14.49 -49.00
C ARG A 812 38.26 13.13 -49.65
N GLU A 813 38.64 12.12 -48.86
CA GLU A 813 38.87 10.77 -49.36
C GLU A 813 37.54 10.11 -49.75
N LEU A 814 36.55 10.18 -48.86
CA LEU A 814 35.23 9.65 -49.12
C LEU A 814 34.54 10.38 -50.28
N ALA A 815 34.64 11.72 -50.34
CA ALA A 815 34.09 12.50 -51.45
C ALA A 815 34.71 12.10 -52.80
N GLN A 816 36.01 11.80 -52.85
CA GLN A 816 36.66 11.32 -54.06
C GLN A 816 36.11 9.95 -54.50
N GLN A 817 35.97 9.01 -53.56
CA GLN A 817 35.39 7.68 -53.84
C GLN A 817 33.94 7.78 -54.33
N LEU A 818 33.12 8.61 -53.68
CA LEU A 818 31.72 8.79 -54.03
C LEU A 818 31.54 9.46 -55.40
N ARG A 819 32.40 10.40 -55.80
CA ARG A 819 32.40 10.98 -57.16
C ARG A 819 32.67 9.91 -58.23
N ALA A 820 33.60 9.00 -57.99
CA ALA A 820 33.90 7.92 -58.91
C ALA A 820 32.69 6.98 -59.08
N ASN A 821 32.08 6.57 -57.96
CA ASN A 821 30.87 5.73 -57.97
C ASN A 821 29.68 6.43 -58.67
N LEU A 822 29.45 7.71 -58.37
CA LEU A 822 28.40 8.50 -58.99
C LEU A 822 28.57 8.61 -60.51
N SER A 823 29.80 8.78 -60.99
CA SER A 823 30.12 8.85 -62.42
C SER A 823 29.81 7.51 -63.11
N ARG A 824 30.13 6.40 -62.45
CA ARG A 824 29.77 5.04 -62.90
C ARG A 824 28.24 4.86 -62.99
N TYR A 825 27.50 5.23 -61.94
CA TYR A 825 26.03 5.09 -61.92
C TYR A 825 25.35 5.96 -62.99
N ARG A 826 25.86 7.17 -63.25
CA ARG A 826 25.36 8.04 -64.33
C ARG A 826 25.57 7.41 -65.72
N SER A 827 26.71 6.76 -65.95
CA SER A 827 26.98 6.06 -67.22
C SER A 827 26.08 4.83 -67.41
N GLN A 828 25.83 4.06 -66.34
CA GLN A 828 24.91 2.92 -66.36
C GLN A 828 23.45 3.35 -66.62
N MET A 829 23.03 4.49 -66.05
CA MET A 829 21.71 5.07 -66.30
C MET A 829 21.51 5.44 -67.78
N GLN A 830 22.55 5.97 -68.45
CA GLN A 830 22.50 6.36 -69.85
C GLN A 830 22.50 5.16 -70.82
N THR A 831 23.15 4.06 -70.44
CA THR A 831 23.25 2.83 -71.26
C THR A 831 22.07 1.88 -71.08
N GLY A 832 21.42 1.86 -69.91
CA GLY A 832 20.21 1.06 -69.66
C GLY A 832 18.89 1.68 -70.16
N GLN A 833 18.93 2.88 -70.77
CA GLN A 833 17.78 3.54 -71.41
C GLN A 833 17.73 3.33 -72.95
N GLN A 834 18.73 2.65 -73.52
CA GLN A 834 18.73 2.11 -74.89
C GLN A 834 18.27 0.65 -74.87
#